data_AF-A0A7X5CVF6-F1
#
_entry.id   AF-A0A7X5CVF6-F1
#
_cell.length_a   1.000
_cell.length_b   1.000
_cell.length_c   1.000
_cell.angle_alpha   90.00
_cell.angle_beta   90.00
_cell.angle_gamma   90.00
#
_symmetry.space_group_name_H-M   'P 1'
#
loop_
_entity.id
_entity.type
_entity.pdbx_description
1 polymer ?
#
loop_
_entity_poly.entity_id
_entity_poly.type
_entity_poly.pdbx_seq_one_letter_code
_entity_poly.pdbx_strand_id
1 'polypeptide(L)'
;MAQKNFVLMSKITEEQKQRLYKPCTEPIRKIMLWGKDKEENHCLLVLYGKHEFDKPVKCSERSYYEEGHLLKSDITYTHYAVFHGNNKHLPSIPNTYYKKEQELLCYKKGYRTAKRRWDYDRETRRYWETLIVDDRYIVKEFYQMEKDISLNYYQNLKYEDYVNVIQSNGVTFEDFEIIEDPSTLFGVEKDSIYYDMVYNMFSKQKLYTRIKKMNELIKSNPPEEVYESILNVASVEIACGIFQQLTIDKNPILLKKAKEIKSSKELWAKKEYHNGLIRFVKNYINAFDEKLIQEQKEWIYQTLPEMDFHIKRLKVYGKAMTGRKLQEYMEDYGSSIYNNYWLINYGKEKLYDTNTYTNGTNIKNIAFKNTLQMVKAYDIADALGKIAYYIDAPRTKNYFKGSGKTGAYNYYQRYIRRIFDNYKANDETKFIETAKTYLSSWQKEEIRNSSPYFFYHFFEGAENSQIWNTHIDDVMYIVKNTTDYEIFEFCYGILKKPENQNRFEHYDIKELIMLSQVPHDKMARMFEKLLNPKLKALTTFDAEIMLTLMNMESEVLQKTAKEYFIKTNGKFSPENIVDILCLDTIEKWYEVVKTNIDVFRAEEYIAFTKALIAKSEYFIAMQEQQKLPENIVELIQNSVEKLQYATMAQKQKLIENFADLILSDAKIPDFIYDMAEGILFCMPYEQLKDIFQSISFEHGVLTEKKRNTIAVAQSIQQHSMIKDSVILSILDIGSARLVKMLTEVIQKQQQELIEKPNTLLLLFECNVYALNQTAQTVFENMEQQKREKMHMILLDSPVESAYQYGLKKLEEWYGDKIPQQFISRMLEHTCITVKQFLSEKMEKAFYNLEYIQPDLYIYYAKTLLYLPNKATKSKEYIYNSMTEFLQYHPQKRKEIEEMLLDIGSTNVKINAERALVAFAQIQKEEYTLCK
;
A
#
# COMPACT_ATOMS: atom_id res chain seq x y z
N MET A 1 -10.35 72.11 42.46
CA MET A 1 -10.11 71.14 41.36
C MET A 1 -10.73 69.82 41.76
N ALA A 2 -11.78 69.36 41.07
CA ALA A 2 -12.34 68.03 41.31
C ALA A 2 -11.26 66.98 40.98
N GLN A 3 -10.96 66.08 41.92
CA GLN A 3 -10.04 64.96 41.68
C GLN A 3 -10.53 64.20 40.44
N LYS A 4 -9.67 64.10 39.41
CA LYS A 4 -9.95 63.26 38.24
C LYS A 4 -10.20 61.83 38.75
N ASN A 5 -11.33 61.24 38.40
CA ASN A 5 -11.77 59.92 38.88
C ASN A 5 -11.02 58.73 38.23
N PHE A 6 -9.84 58.98 37.65
CA PHE A 6 -8.99 57.99 36.97
C PHE A 6 -7.52 58.41 36.98
N VAL A 7 -6.61 57.46 36.77
CA VAL A 7 -5.16 57.68 36.65
C VAL A 7 -4.71 57.45 35.20
N LEU A 8 -3.80 58.26 34.69
CA LEU A 8 -3.22 58.05 33.35
C LEU A 8 -2.09 57.02 33.43
N MET A 9 -2.03 56.09 32.47
CA MET A 9 -0.99 55.07 32.38
C MET A 9 0.43 55.67 32.37
N SER A 10 0.60 56.83 31.73
CA SER A 10 1.86 57.60 31.71
C SER A 10 2.23 58.27 33.04
N LYS A 11 1.31 58.30 34.02
CA LYS A 11 1.47 58.98 35.32
C LYS A 11 1.38 58.01 36.51
N ILE A 12 1.41 56.70 36.28
CA ILE A 12 1.40 55.69 37.34
C ILE A 12 2.77 55.69 38.03
N THR A 13 2.78 55.82 39.36
CA THR A 13 4.01 55.71 40.17
C THR A 13 4.50 54.26 40.28
N GLU A 14 5.76 54.02 40.67
CA GLU A 14 6.26 52.65 40.87
C GLU A 14 5.42 51.85 41.89
N GLU A 15 4.95 52.50 42.96
CA GLU A 15 4.03 51.88 43.92
C GLU A 15 2.70 51.48 43.26
N GLN A 16 2.10 52.37 42.46
CA GLN A 16 0.85 52.09 41.76
C GLN A 16 1.02 51.04 40.65
N LYS A 17 2.20 50.88 40.06
CA LYS A 17 2.48 49.79 39.11
C LYS A 17 2.35 48.42 39.76
N GLN A 18 2.73 48.28 41.04
CA GLN A 18 2.52 47.03 41.80
C GLN A 18 1.04 46.74 42.04
N ARG A 19 0.21 47.78 42.07
CA ARG A 19 -1.25 47.73 42.28
C ARG A 19 -2.06 47.58 41.01
N LEU A 20 -1.42 47.64 39.84
CA LEU A 20 -2.09 47.63 38.55
C LEU A 20 -2.61 46.23 38.20
N TYR A 21 -3.92 46.13 37.99
CA TYR A 21 -4.61 44.94 37.56
C TYR A 21 -5.24 45.14 36.18
N LYS A 22 -4.75 44.37 35.21
CA LYS A 22 -5.19 44.37 33.81
C LYS A 22 -6.15 43.22 33.41
N PRO A 23 -6.16 42.04 34.05
CA PRO A 23 -7.03 40.95 33.61
C PRO A 23 -8.52 41.31 33.67
N CYS A 24 -9.30 40.78 32.73
CA CYS A 24 -10.77 40.94 32.69
C CYS A 24 -11.52 40.04 33.69
N THR A 25 -10.82 39.40 34.62
CA THR A 25 -11.40 38.49 35.62
C THR A 25 -11.48 39.16 36.99
N GLU A 26 -12.34 38.68 37.88
CA GLU A 26 -12.36 39.17 39.25
C GLU A 26 -11.00 38.94 39.95
N PRO A 27 -10.47 39.95 40.66
CA PRO A 27 -9.18 39.86 41.35
C PRO A 27 -9.32 39.08 42.67
N ILE A 28 -9.66 37.80 42.59
CA ILE A 28 -9.75 36.91 43.76
C ILE A 28 -8.34 36.57 44.25
N ARG A 29 -8.13 36.71 45.56
CA ARG A 29 -6.89 36.42 46.27
C ARG A 29 -7.10 35.26 47.21
N LYS A 30 -6.03 34.50 47.43
CA LYS A 30 -6.06 33.28 48.24
C LYS A 30 -4.90 33.26 49.22
N ILE A 31 -5.18 32.92 50.47
CA ILE A 31 -4.17 32.57 51.48
C ILE A 31 -4.30 31.07 51.73
N MET A 32 -3.16 30.38 51.84
CA MET A 32 -3.12 28.94 52.09
C MET A 32 -2.47 28.69 53.44
N LEU A 33 -3.14 27.91 54.28
CA LEU A 33 -2.70 27.57 55.63
C LEU A 33 -2.81 26.07 55.83
N TRP A 34 -1.94 25.52 56.68
CA TRP A 34 -1.94 24.09 56.98
C TRP A 34 -2.50 23.82 58.35
N GLY A 35 -3.10 22.65 58.51
CA GLY A 35 -3.73 22.25 59.74
C GLY A 35 -3.98 20.76 59.82
N LYS A 36 -4.80 20.37 60.79
CA LYS A 36 -5.30 19.02 60.96
C LYS A 36 -6.82 19.00 61.07
N ASP A 37 -7.44 17.92 60.65
CA ASP A 37 -8.84 17.66 60.95
C ASP A 37 -9.01 16.90 62.28
N LYS A 38 -10.27 16.66 62.68
CA LYS A 38 -10.62 15.91 63.90
C LYS A 38 -10.08 14.47 63.91
N GLU A 39 -9.68 13.92 62.76
CA GLU A 39 -9.08 12.58 62.62
C GLU A 39 -7.54 12.64 62.60
N GLU A 40 -6.93 13.79 62.90
CA GLU A 40 -5.48 14.03 62.86
C GLU A 40 -4.85 13.92 61.45
N ASN A 41 -5.65 13.98 60.38
CA ASN A 41 -5.12 14.04 59.01
C ASN A 41 -4.69 15.47 58.67
N HIS A 42 -3.63 15.62 57.86
CA HIS A 42 -3.16 16.94 57.45
C HIS A 42 -4.08 17.57 56.41
N CYS A 43 -4.47 18.82 56.66
CA CYS A 43 -5.43 19.58 55.88
C CYS A 43 -4.81 20.84 55.28
N LEU A 44 -5.40 21.30 54.18
CA LEU A 44 -5.09 22.59 53.57
C LEU A 44 -6.32 23.50 53.65
N LEU A 45 -6.21 24.58 54.40
CA LEU A 45 -7.20 25.65 54.44
C LEU A 45 -6.87 26.69 53.36
N VAL A 46 -7.87 27.13 52.61
CA VAL A 46 -7.75 28.21 51.63
C VAL A 46 -8.75 29.31 51.95
N LEU A 47 -8.26 30.49 52.32
CA LEU A 47 -9.08 31.69 52.50
C LEU A 47 -9.28 32.39 51.16
N TYR A 48 -10.47 32.93 50.89
CA TYR A 48 -10.83 33.63 49.67
C TYR A 48 -11.27 35.07 49.97
N GLY A 49 -10.65 36.02 49.27
CA GLY A 49 -11.00 37.45 49.36
C GLY A 49 -11.04 38.09 47.97
N LYS A 50 -11.99 38.99 47.74
CA LYS A 50 -12.07 39.79 46.50
C LYS A 50 -11.28 41.07 46.72
N HIS A 51 -10.24 41.29 45.92
CA HIS A 51 -9.42 42.48 46.00
C HIS A 51 -10.16 43.65 45.35
N GLU A 52 -10.61 44.63 46.13
CA GLU A 52 -11.44 45.70 45.59
C GLU A 52 -10.66 46.65 44.67
N PHE A 53 -11.35 47.18 43.67
CA PHE A 53 -10.83 48.24 42.80
C PHE A 53 -10.85 49.59 43.54
N ASP A 54 -9.80 50.37 43.34
CA ASP A 54 -9.63 51.74 43.84
C ASP A 54 -9.95 52.76 42.74
N LYS A 55 -9.09 52.85 41.70
CA LYS A 55 -9.26 53.80 40.59
C LYS A 55 -9.03 53.15 39.22
N PRO A 56 -9.82 53.49 38.20
CA PRO A 56 -9.56 53.06 36.83
C PRO A 56 -8.32 53.75 36.25
N VAL A 57 -7.65 53.06 35.33
CA VAL A 57 -6.44 53.50 34.64
C VAL A 57 -6.73 53.66 33.15
N LYS A 58 -6.35 54.80 32.55
CA LYS A 58 -6.58 55.10 31.13
C LYS A 58 -5.29 55.43 30.39
N CYS A 59 -5.20 55.09 29.10
CA CYS A 59 -4.04 55.45 28.28
C CYS A 59 -3.95 56.95 27.99
N SER A 60 -5.09 57.64 27.86
CA SER A 60 -5.18 59.08 27.67
C SER A 60 -6.48 59.64 28.27
N GLU A 61 -6.55 60.96 28.46
CA GLU A 61 -7.75 61.62 29.01
C GLU A 61 -8.98 61.47 28.10
N ARG A 62 -8.76 61.27 26.80
CA ARG A 62 -9.81 61.06 25.79
C ARG A 62 -10.20 59.59 25.62
N SER A 63 -9.50 58.66 26.29
CA SER A 63 -9.81 57.24 26.15
C SER A 63 -11.17 56.92 26.74
N TYR A 64 -12.03 56.34 25.90
CA TYR A 64 -13.31 55.80 26.34
C TYR A 64 -13.13 54.49 27.12
N TYR A 65 -12.07 53.74 26.82
CA TYR A 65 -11.77 52.44 27.43
C TYR A 65 -10.75 52.57 28.56
N GLU A 66 -10.93 51.73 29.58
CA GLU A 66 -10.01 51.55 30.68
C GLU A 66 -8.95 50.50 30.32
N GLU A 67 -7.69 50.81 30.59
CA GLU A 67 -6.54 49.92 30.37
C GLU A 67 -6.32 48.96 31.56
N GLY A 68 -7.01 49.21 32.67
CA GLY A 68 -6.92 48.44 33.91
C GLY A 68 -7.42 49.22 35.11
N HIS A 69 -7.22 48.66 36.29
CA HIS A 69 -7.61 49.25 37.57
C HIS A 69 -6.45 49.19 38.56
N LEU A 70 -6.31 50.22 39.40
CA LEU A 70 -5.53 50.13 40.62
C LEU A 70 -6.35 49.39 41.68
N LEU A 71 -5.75 48.43 42.36
CA LEU A 71 -6.38 47.71 43.47
C LEU A 71 -6.13 48.44 44.79
N LYS A 72 -7.05 48.31 45.77
CA LYS A 72 -6.85 48.80 47.15
C LYS A 72 -5.65 48.11 47.82
N SER A 73 -5.11 48.64 48.91
CA SER A 73 -4.02 47.98 49.65
C SER A 73 -4.50 46.71 50.35
N ASP A 74 -5.66 46.80 51.00
CA ASP A 74 -6.16 45.75 51.87
C ASP A 74 -7.16 44.84 51.13
N ILE A 75 -7.17 43.57 51.54
CA ILE A 75 -8.11 42.56 51.08
C ILE A 75 -8.86 42.04 52.29
N THR A 76 -10.19 42.04 52.18
CA THR A 76 -11.06 41.36 53.13
C THR A 76 -11.34 39.94 52.66
N TYR A 77 -10.96 38.97 53.49
CA TYR A 77 -11.25 37.56 53.31
C TYR A 77 -12.55 37.23 54.02
N THR A 78 -13.49 36.65 53.27
CA THR A 78 -14.88 36.46 53.74
C THR A 78 -15.34 35.01 53.67
N HIS A 79 -14.60 34.15 52.98
CA HIS A 79 -14.94 32.74 52.81
C HIS A 79 -13.69 31.88 52.92
N TYR A 80 -13.88 30.61 53.24
CA TYR A 80 -12.81 29.62 53.27
C TYR A 80 -13.28 28.26 52.75
N ALA A 81 -12.32 27.43 52.37
CA ALA A 81 -12.54 26.02 52.10
C ALA A 81 -11.45 25.19 52.77
N VAL A 82 -11.84 24.07 53.37
CA VAL A 82 -10.92 23.06 53.91
C VAL A 82 -10.79 21.96 52.88
N PHE A 83 -9.56 21.48 52.69
CA PHE A 83 -9.28 20.33 51.85
C PHE A 83 -8.59 19.29 52.72
N HIS A 84 -9.25 18.15 52.88
CA HIS A 84 -8.76 17.09 53.75
C HIS A 84 -7.73 16.21 53.04
N GLY A 85 -6.69 15.90 53.78
CA GLY A 85 -5.70 14.88 53.42
C GLY A 85 -6.25 13.47 53.60
N ASN A 86 -5.35 12.49 53.52
CA ASN A 86 -5.70 11.11 53.87
C ASN A 86 -4.49 10.41 54.47
N ASN A 87 -4.69 9.65 55.55
CA ASN A 87 -3.63 8.91 56.24
C ASN A 87 -2.40 9.79 56.52
N LYS A 88 -2.62 10.96 57.14
CA LYS A 88 -1.57 11.96 57.44
C LYS A 88 -0.84 12.56 56.22
N HIS A 89 -1.23 12.28 54.98
CA HIS A 89 -0.71 12.98 53.81
C HIS A 89 -1.54 14.19 53.45
N LEU A 90 -0.90 15.30 53.06
CA LEU A 90 -1.60 16.52 52.63
C LEU A 90 -2.41 16.30 51.34
N PRO A 91 -3.52 17.03 51.14
CA PRO A 91 -4.20 17.06 49.86
C PRO A 91 -3.32 17.68 48.77
N SER A 92 -3.59 17.35 47.51
CA SER A 92 -3.01 18.09 46.38
C SER A 92 -3.56 19.52 46.36
N ILE A 93 -2.73 20.52 46.04
CA ILE A 93 -3.17 21.92 46.07
C ILE A 93 -4.30 22.13 45.05
N PRO A 94 -5.49 22.54 45.51
CA PRO A 94 -6.67 22.56 44.67
C PRO A 94 -6.66 23.78 43.74
N ASN A 95 -6.86 23.52 42.45
CA ASN A 95 -6.96 24.58 41.45
C ASN A 95 -8.41 25.07 41.36
N THR A 96 -8.80 25.93 42.29
CA THR A 96 -10.18 26.43 42.43
C THR A 96 -10.43 27.76 41.72
N TYR A 97 -11.69 28.01 41.42
CA TYR A 97 -12.26 29.27 40.94
C TYR A 97 -13.44 29.64 41.83
N TYR A 98 -13.40 30.84 42.42
CA TYR A 98 -14.46 31.38 43.26
C TYR A 98 -15.23 32.45 42.49
N LYS A 99 -16.54 32.29 42.38
CA LYS A 99 -17.45 33.28 41.78
C LYS A 99 -18.28 33.91 42.90
N LYS A 100 -17.93 35.13 43.31
CA LYS A 100 -18.53 35.79 44.48
C LYS A 100 -20.03 36.01 44.29
N GLU A 101 -20.49 36.43 43.11
CA GLU A 101 -21.90 36.76 42.86
C GLU A 101 -22.84 35.55 42.95
N GLN A 102 -22.31 34.32 42.89
CA GLN A 102 -23.07 33.08 43.04
C GLN A 102 -22.71 32.32 44.33
N GLU A 103 -21.81 32.87 45.14
CA GLU A 103 -21.20 32.20 46.31
C GLU A 103 -20.68 30.79 45.97
N LEU A 104 -20.18 30.62 44.74
CA LEU A 104 -19.84 29.31 44.19
C LEU A 104 -18.33 29.11 44.15
N LEU A 105 -17.83 28.10 44.87
CA LEU A 105 -16.48 27.58 44.71
C LEU A 105 -16.50 26.30 43.88
N CYS A 106 -15.72 26.28 42.80
CA CYS A 106 -15.57 25.09 41.96
C CYS A 106 -14.12 24.87 41.53
N TYR A 107 -13.79 23.66 41.11
CA TYR A 107 -12.52 23.39 40.45
C TYR A 107 -12.46 24.10 39.09
N LYS A 108 -11.30 24.61 38.71
CA LYS A 108 -11.08 25.36 37.46
C LYS A 108 -11.48 24.59 36.20
N LYS A 109 -11.46 23.25 36.25
CA LYS A 109 -11.99 22.40 35.19
C LYS A 109 -13.51 22.56 35.04
N GLY A 110 -14.23 22.53 36.16
CA GLY A 110 -15.67 22.81 36.21
C GLY A 110 -16.01 24.19 35.63
N TYR A 111 -15.31 25.24 36.07
CA TYR A 111 -15.46 26.60 35.51
C TYR A 111 -15.28 26.65 33.98
N ARG A 112 -14.27 25.95 33.44
CA ARG A 112 -13.99 25.92 31.99
C ARG A 112 -15.08 25.20 31.19
N THR A 113 -15.68 24.16 31.77
CA THR A 113 -16.73 23.36 31.13
C THR A 113 -18.14 23.79 31.49
N ALA A 114 -18.28 24.83 32.32
CA ALA A 114 -19.57 25.34 32.77
C ALA A 114 -20.40 25.86 31.59
N LYS A 115 -21.71 25.62 31.63
CA LYS A 115 -22.64 26.31 30.73
C LYS A 115 -22.82 27.74 31.24
N ARG A 116 -22.79 28.70 30.32
CA ARG A 116 -22.98 30.12 30.62
C ARG A 116 -24.38 30.53 30.20
N ARG A 117 -25.13 31.13 31.11
CA ARG A 117 -26.43 31.74 30.84
C ARG A 117 -26.32 33.23 31.17
N TRP A 118 -26.91 34.06 30.33
CA TRP A 118 -27.00 35.49 30.58
C TRP A 118 -28.43 35.80 30.99
N ASP A 119 -28.59 36.32 32.20
CA ASP A 119 -29.88 36.74 32.72
C ASP A 119 -29.92 38.28 32.73
N TYR A 120 -31.02 38.85 32.25
CA TYR A 120 -31.22 40.30 32.24
C TYR A 120 -31.94 40.71 33.53
N ASP A 121 -31.27 41.49 34.35
CA ASP A 121 -31.88 42.13 35.50
C ASP A 121 -32.58 43.43 35.05
N ARG A 122 -33.90 43.47 35.22
CA ARG A 122 -34.74 44.61 34.83
C ARG A 122 -34.55 45.82 35.74
N GLU A 123 -34.16 45.62 37.00
CA GLU A 123 -33.99 46.70 37.97
C GLU A 123 -32.67 47.43 37.74
N THR A 124 -31.58 46.68 37.58
CA THR A 124 -30.26 47.27 37.30
C THR A 124 -30.02 47.55 35.82
N ARG A 125 -30.93 47.11 34.93
CA ARG A 125 -30.82 47.17 33.46
C ARG A 125 -29.51 46.60 32.94
N ARG A 126 -29.02 45.53 33.56
CA ARG A 126 -27.74 44.89 33.24
C ARG A 126 -27.92 43.40 33.02
N TYR A 127 -27.14 42.87 32.10
CA TYR A 127 -26.96 41.42 31.98
C TYR A 127 -25.95 40.96 33.01
N TRP A 128 -26.24 39.84 33.68
CA TRP A 128 -25.27 39.15 34.53
C TRP A 128 -25.13 37.70 34.07
N GLU A 129 -23.92 37.18 34.21
CA GLU A 129 -23.56 35.83 33.78
C GLU A 129 -23.77 34.84 34.93
N THR A 130 -24.66 33.87 34.71
CA THR A 130 -24.89 32.73 35.57
C THR A 130 -24.07 31.53 35.06
N LEU A 131 -23.15 31.02 35.88
CA LEU A 131 -22.42 29.78 35.61
C LEU A 131 -23.21 28.57 36.12
N ILE A 132 -23.38 27.58 35.26
CA ILE A 132 -23.96 26.27 35.61
C ILE A 132 -22.84 25.24 35.55
N VAL A 133 -22.37 24.82 36.72
CA VAL A 133 -21.27 23.87 36.89
C VAL A 133 -21.83 22.50 37.25
N ASP A 134 -21.25 21.44 36.68
CA ASP A 134 -21.55 20.05 37.02
C ASP A 134 -21.14 19.76 38.49
N ASP A 135 -22.06 19.18 39.28
CA ASP A 135 -21.97 19.03 40.73
C ASP A 135 -20.65 18.39 41.19
N ARG A 136 -20.10 17.44 40.42
CA ARG A 136 -18.83 16.78 40.75
C ARG A 136 -17.62 17.72 40.80
N TYR A 137 -17.74 18.93 40.23
CA TYR A 137 -16.68 19.94 40.24
C TYR A 137 -16.92 21.05 41.26
N ILE A 138 -18.04 21.05 41.98
CA ILE A 138 -18.35 21.99 43.05
C ILE A 138 -17.60 21.55 44.31
N VAL A 139 -16.99 22.50 45.01
CA VAL A 139 -16.35 22.25 46.31
C VAL A 139 -17.43 22.40 47.37
N LYS A 140 -17.78 21.29 48.03
CA LYS A 140 -18.89 21.25 49.01
C LYS A 140 -18.49 21.85 50.37
N GLU A 141 -17.24 21.66 50.77
CA GLU A 141 -16.62 22.24 51.96
C GLU A 141 -16.21 23.70 51.68
N PHE A 142 -17.19 24.56 51.43
CA PHE A 142 -16.99 25.98 51.19
C PHE A 142 -17.90 26.79 52.11
N TYR A 143 -17.30 27.58 52.99
CA TYR A 143 -17.97 28.19 54.12
C TYR A 143 -17.74 29.70 54.12
N GLN A 144 -18.74 30.44 54.60
CA GLN A 144 -18.57 31.85 54.95
C GLN A 144 -17.82 31.96 56.29
N MET A 145 -16.95 32.95 56.43
CA MET A 145 -16.26 33.22 57.68
C MET A 145 -17.21 33.86 58.70
N GLU A 146 -17.12 33.45 59.97
CA GLU A 146 -17.89 34.08 61.05
C GLU A 146 -17.45 35.53 61.31
N LYS A 147 -16.15 35.79 61.13
CA LYS A 147 -15.55 37.12 61.20
C LYS A 147 -14.59 37.31 60.04
N ASP A 148 -14.83 38.36 59.27
CA ASP A 148 -13.97 38.73 58.16
C ASP A 148 -12.59 39.21 58.65
N ILE A 149 -11.55 38.86 57.90
CA ILE A 149 -10.17 39.30 58.19
C ILE A 149 -9.71 40.23 57.06
N SER A 150 -9.21 41.41 57.41
CA SER A 150 -8.63 42.36 56.44
C SER A 150 -7.11 42.43 56.58
N LEU A 151 -6.40 42.19 55.48
CA LEU A 151 -4.93 42.15 55.44
C LEU A 151 -4.40 42.99 54.29
N ASN A 152 -3.28 43.69 54.52
CA ASN A 152 -2.60 44.43 53.47
C ASN A 152 -1.88 43.47 52.51
N TYR A 153 -2.28 43.43 51.25
CA TYR A 153 -1.74 42.51 50.25
C TYR A 153 -0.28 42.78 49.89
N TYR A 154 0.16 44.03 50.00
CA TYR A 154 1.47 44.48 49.55
C TYR A 154 2.50 44.47 50.69
N GLN A 155 2.08 44.20 51.92
CA GLN A 155 2.99 43.86 53.00
C GLN A 155 3.52 42.44 52.78
N ASN A 156 4.83 42.27 52.98
CA ASN A 156 5.50 40.98 52.83
C ASN A 156 5.27 40.10 54.07
N LEU A 157 4.00 39.75 54.31
CA LEU A 157 3.55 38.95 55.44
C LEU A 157 4.10 37.52 55.34
N LYS A 158 4.58 36.99 56.47
CA LYS A 158 5.00 35.61 56.66
C LYS A 158 3.81 34.75 57.11
N TYR A 159 4.04 33.43 57.18
CA TYR A 159 3.03 32.48 57.60
C TYR A 159 2.50 32.79 59.01
N GLU A 160 3.43 33.07 59.93
CA GLU A 160 3.16 33.36 61.33
C GLU A 160 2.30 34.64 61.48
N ASP A 161 2.47 35.62 60.59
CA ASP A 161 1.65 36.83 60.59
C ASP A 161 0.18 36.51 60.30
N TYR A 162 -0.09 35.59 59.38
CA TYR A 162 -1.47 35.15 59.09
C TYR A 162 -2.08 34.38 60.26
N VAL A 163 -1.31 33.47 60.88
CA VAL A 163 -1.75 32.70 62.06
C VAL A 163 -2.10 33.64 63.20
N ASN A 164 -1.22 34.59 63.52
CA ASN A 164 -1.41 35.56 64.59
C ASN A 164 -2.69 36.37 64.40
N VAL A 165 -2.96 36.83 63.17
CA VAL A 165 -4.18 37.59 62.88
C VAL A 165 -5.44 36.74 63.03
N ILE A 166 -5.41 35.47 62.60
CA ILE A 166 -6.54 34.54 62.75
C ILE A 166 -6.83 34.28 64.24
N GLN A 167 -5.80 34.00 65.03
CA GLN A 167 -5.92 33.74 66.45
C GLN A 167 -6.35 34.97 67.25
N SER A 168 -5.78 36.14 66.96
CA SER A 168 -6.12 37.40 67.65
C SER A 168 -7.57 37.83 67.40
N ASN A 169 -8.13 37.49 66.25
CA ASN A 169 -9.54 37.77 65.92
C ASN A 169 -10.49 36.66 66.42
N GLY A 170 -9.95 35.57 66.98
CA GLY A 170 -10.71 34.43 67.46
C GLY A 170 -11.57 33.80 66.37
N VAL A 171 -10.98 33.58 65.19
CA VAL A 171 -11.64 32.93 64.05
C VAL A 171 -11.47 31.42 64.15
N THR A 172 -12.56 30.69 64.09
CA THR A 172 -12.62 29.23 64.06
C THR A 172 -12.98 28.72 62.66
N PHE A 173 -12.59 27.48 62.36
CA PHE A 173 -12.86 26.84 61.09
C PHE A 173 -13.52 25.47 61.32
N GLU A 174 -14.44 25.09 60.44
CA GLU A 174 -15.09 23.78 60.49
C GLU A 174 -14.05 22.67 60.23
N ASP A 175 -13.98 21.70 61.15
CA ASP A 175 -13.11 20.52 61.06
C ASP A 175 -11.63 20.83 60.72
N PHE A 176 -11.10 21.90 61.31
CA PHE A 176 -9.73 22.33 61.04
C PHE A 176 -9.07 23.02 62.25
N GLU A 177 -7.93 22.47 62.67
CA GLU A 177 -7.02 23.06 63.65
C GLU A 177 -5.74 23.55 62.95
N ILE A 178 -5.38 24.82 63.14
CA ILE A 178 -4.23 25.43 62.44
C ILE A 178 -2.90 24.95 63.02
N ILE A 179 -1.95 24.63 62.14
CA ILE A 179 -0.55 24.43 62.53
C ILE A 179 0.13 25.79 62.57
N GLU A 180 0.58 26.20 63.75
CA GLU A 180 1.22 27.50 63.97
C GLU A 180 2.61 27.57 63.32
N ASP A 181 3.37 26.47 63.41
CA ASP A 181 4.73 26.40 62.93
C ASP A 181 4.93 25.38 61.79
N PRO A 182 5.11 25.80 60.53
CA PRO A 182 5.26 24.89 59.40
C PRO A 182 6.46 23.93 59.49
N SER A 183 7.53 24.26 60.23
CA SER A 183 8.66 23.33 60.42
C SER A 183 8.22 22.03 61.09
N THR A 184 7.26 22.10 62.01
CA THR A 184 6.71 20.91 62.70
C THR A 184 5.96 19.98 61.74
N LEU A 185 5.30 20.54 60.73
CA LEU A 185 4.62 19.78 59.69
C LEU A 185 5.61 19.10 58.75
N PHE A 186 6.62 19.84 58.28
CA PHE A 186 7.53 19.33 57.26
C PHE A 186 8.66 18.45 57.83
N GLY A 187 8.89 18.47 59.14
CA GLY A 187 10.01 17.75 59.77
C GLY A 187 11.38 18.28 59.33
N VAL A 188 11.46 19.58 59.02
CA VAL A 188 12.69 20.29 58.60
C VAL A 188 12.80 21.57 59.42
N GLU A 189 13.90 21.74 60.14
CA GLU A 189 14.14 22.90 61.01
C GLU A 189 14.27 24.21 60.21
N LYS A 190 13.86 25.35 60.78
CA LYS A 190 13.82 26.66 60.08
C LYS A 190 15.19 27.18 59.64
N ASP A 191 16.23 26.83 60.37
CA ASP A 191 17.63 27.17 60.11
C ASP A 191 18.29 26.21 59.10
N SER A 192 17.62 25.11 58.74
CA SER A 192 18.08 24.23 57.68
C SER A 192 18.17 24.96 56.34
N ILE A 193 19.24 24.73 55.60
CA ILE A 193 19.43 25.25 54.23
C ILE A 193 18.33 24.78 53.25
N TYR A 194 17.58 23.72 53.62
CA TYR A 194 16.51 23.16 52.80
C TYR A 194 15.13 23.76 53.11
N TYR A 195 14.95 24.41 54.27
CA TYR A 195 13.63 24.83 54.76
C TYR A 195 12.89 25.71 53.75
N ASP A 196 13.54 26.75 53.24
CA ASP A 196 12.93 27.65 52.25
C ASP A 196 12.52 26.92 50.98
N MET A 197 13.29 25.93 50.52
CA MET A 197 12.95 25.15 49.33
C MET A 197 11.72 24.27 49.59
N VAL A 198 11.68 23.60 50.74
CA VAL A 198 10.56 22.75 51.18
C VAL A 198 9.31 23.60 51.40
N TYR A 199 9.38 24.65 52.22
CA TYR A 199 8.27 25.56 52.46
C TYR A 199 7.67 26.07 51.15
N ASN A 200 8.49 26.55 50.21
CA ASN A 200 8.01 27.05 48.93
C ASN A 200 7.46 25.96 48.00
N MET A 201 7.94 24.71 48.12
CA MET A 201 7.40 23.56 47.40
C MET A 201 5.96 23.23 47.84
N PHE A 202 5.61 23.45 49.11
CA PHE A 202 4.27 23.21 49.65
C PHE A 202 3.35 24.45 49.61
N SER A 203 3.91 25.67 49.64
CA SER A 203 3.14 26.92 49.84
C SER A 203 2.82 27.71 48.57
N LYS A 204 3.46 27.42 47.43
CA LYS A 204 3.24 28.20 46.20
C LYS A 204 2.08 27.64 45.38
N GLN A 205 1.07 28.48 45.14
CA GLN A 205 -0.10 28.12 44.31
C GLN A 205 0.27 27.68 42.89
N LYS A 206 1.29 28.30 42.29
CA LYS A 206 1.73 27.97 40.93
C LYS A 206 2.58 26.70 40.95
N LEU A 207 2.08 25.63 40.31
CA LEU A 207 2.81 24.37 40.11
C LEU A 207 4.23 24.57 39.55
N TYR A 208 4.40 25.48 38.59
CA TYR A 208 5.72 25.78 38.03
C TYR A 208 6.74 26.23 39.10
N THR A 209 6.33 27.09 40.02
CA THR A 209 7.20 27.57 41.11
C THR A 209 7.55 26.45 42.07
N ARG A 210 6.57 25.58 42.39
CA ARG A 210 6.80 24.40 43.23
C ARG A 210 7.80 23.43 42.59
N ILE A 211 7.62 23.10 41.31
CA ILE A 211 8.56 22.24 40.55
C ILE A 211 9.95 22.86 40.52
N LYS A 212 10.06 24.18 40.30
CA LYS A 212 11.35 24.87 40.32
C LYS A 212 12.06 24.67 41.67
N LYS A 213 11.34 24.87 42.77
CA LYS A 213 11.88 24.71 44.13
C LYS A 213 12.20 23.26 44.49
N MET A 214 11.38 22.31 44.04
CA MET A 214 11.67 20.88 44.13
C MET A 214 12.96 20.50 43.39
N ASN A 215 13.17 21.06 42.19
CA ASN A 215 14.40 20.82 41.43
C ASN A 215 15.61 21.50 42.06
N GLU A 216 15.46 22.69 42.65
CA GLU A 216 16.51 23.33 43.45
C GLU A 216 16.89 22.46 44.66
N LEU A 217 15.90 21.90 45.36
CA LEU A 217 16.10 20.96 46.46
C LEU A 217 16.82 19.70 45.99
N ILE A 218 16.39 19.05 44.91
CA ILE A 218 17.04 17.81 44.46
C ILE A 218 18.49 18.08 44.04
N LYS A 219 18.76 19.23 43.40
CA LYS A 219 20.12 19.64 43.00
C LYS A 219 21.05 19.98 44.17
N SER A 220 20.51 20.34 45.33
CA SER A 220 21.33 20.57 46.53
C SER A 220 21.73 19.27 47.23
N ASN A 221 21.37 18.10 46.68
CA ASN A 221 21.70 16.76 47.19
C ASN A 221 21.40 16.58 48.69
N PRO A 222 20.13 16.78 49.12
CA PRO A 222 19.75 16.59 50.51
C PRO A 222 19.88 15.11 50.91
N PRO A 223 20.14 14.83 52.19
CA PRO A 223 20.25 13.47 52.67
C PRO A 223 18.87 12.77 52.68
N GLU A 224 18.85 11.44 52.79
CA GLU A 224 17.64 10.62 52.67
C GLU A 224 16.58 11.04 53.69
N GLU A 225 16.98 11.41 54.91
CA GLU A 225 16.09 11.82 56.01
C GLU A 225 15.23 13.04 55.63
N VAL A 226 15.78 14.00 54.88
CA VAL A 226 15.02 15.17 54.41
C VAL A 226 13.93 14.76 53.43
N TYR A 227 14.23 13.81 52.54
CA TYR A 227 13.22 13.27 51.63
C TYR A 227 12.16 12.47 52.38
N GLU A 228 12.53 11.69 53.40
CA GLU A 228 11.58 10.95 54.22
C GLU A 228 10.65 11.89 54.98
N SER A 229 11.18 12.93 55.62
CA SER A 229 10.38 13.97 56.29
C SER A 229 9.36 14.59 55.33
N ILE A 230 9.79 14.92 54.11
CA ILE A 230 8.90 15.44 53.06
C ILE A 230 7.83 14.40 52.68
N LEU A 231 8.22 13.15 52.39
CA LEU A 231 7.30 12.12 51.91
C LEU A 231 6.25 11.72 52.96
N ASN A 232 6.57 11.79 54.24
CA ASN A 232 5.65 11.48 55.34
C ASN A 232 4.40 12.39 55.34
N VAL A 233 4.52 13.62 54.83
CA VAL A 233 3.41 14.58 54.76
C VAL A 233 3.05 14.99 53.33
N ALA A 234 3.84 14.57 52.35
CA ALA A 234 3.69 14.97 50.96
C ALA A 234 2.32 14.59 50.40
N SER A 235 1.74 15.53 49.65
CA SER A 235 0.64 15.18 48.74
C SER A 235 1.13 14.25 47.63
N VAL A 236 0.22 13.46 47.07
CA VAL A 236 0.48 12.61 45.89
C VAL A 236 1.15 13.41 44.75
N GLU A 237 0.76 14.67 44.54
CA GLU A 237 1.34 15.55 43.53
C GLU A 237 2.85 15.78 43.74
N ILE A 238 3.26 16.09 44.98
CA ILE A 238 4.66 16.36 45.33
C ILE A 238 5.48 15.07 45.25
N ALA A 239 4.97 13.98 45.82
CA ALA A 239 5.65 12.69 45.79
C ALA A 239 5.88 12.18 44.36
N CYS A 240 4.86 12.29 43.48
CA CYS A 240 5.04 11.99 42.06
C CYS A 240 6.14 12.85 41.41
N GLY A 241 6.20 14.14 41.75
CA GLY A 241 7.23 15.05 41.25
C GLY A 241 8.65 14.65 41.67
N ILE A 242 8.83 14.28 42.94
CA ILE A 242 10.12 13.83 43.49
C ILE A 242 10.57 12.55 42.78
N PHE A 243 9.73 11.51 42.75
CA PHE A 243 10.09 10.25 42.07
C PHE A 243 10.34 10.46 40.58
N GLN A 244 9.55 11.30 39.91
CA GLN A 244 9.78 11.61 38.50
C GLN A 244 11.15 12.25 38.28
N GLN A 245 11.54 13.23 39.10
CA GLN A 245 12.79 13.94 38.94
C GLN A 245 13.99 13.05 39.30
N LEU A 246 13.90 12.26 40.39
CA LEU A 246 14.94 11.29 40.76
C LEU A 246 15.10 10.17 39.70
N THR A 247 14.02 9.79 39.01
CA THR A 247 14.09 8.86 37.87
C THR A 247 14.90 9.47 36.73
N ILE A 248 14.64 10.74 36.39
CA ILE A 248 15.36 11.45 35.32
C ILE A 248 16.85 11.61 35.67
N ASP A 249 17.14 11.95 36.93
CA ASP A 249 18.51 12.17 37.41
C ASP A 249 19.24 10.84 37.73
N LYS A 250 18.56 9.70 37.57
CA LYS A 250 19.06 8.35 37.92
C LYS A 250 19.65 8.29 39.32
N ASN A 251 19.01 8.95 40.28
CA ASN A 251 19.46 9.00 41.67
C ASN A 251 18.75 7.93 42.52
N PRO A 252 19.46 6.93 43.10
CA PRO A 252 18.85 5.79 43.81
C PRO A 252 18.46 6.08 45.26
N ILE A 253 18.61 7.31 45.76
CA ILE A 253 18.50 7.66 47.19
C ILE A 253 17.19 7.22 47.87
N LEU A 254 16.08 7.08 47.13
CA LEU A 254 14.79 6.66 47.67
C LEU A 254 14.36 5.25 47.23
N LEU A 255 15.26 4.42 46.71
CA LEU A 255 14.90 3.13 46.13
C LEU A 255 14.26 2.18 47.15
N LYS A 256 14.75 2.19 48.41
CA LYS A 256 14.17 1.42 49.51
C LYS A 256 12.75 1.91 49.82
N LYS A 257 12.60 3.22 50.05
CA LYS A 257 11.30 3.84 50.34
C LYS A 257 10.28 3.63 49.23
N ALA A 258 10.71 3.70 47.98
CA ALA A 258 9.86 3.42 46.82
C ALA A 258 9.29 1.99 46.85
N LYS A 259 10.11 0.99 47.21
CA LYS A 259 9.66 -0.42 47.33
C LYS A 259 8.66 -0.60 48.48
N GLU A 260 8.84 0.12 49.58
CA GLU A 260 7.90 0.15 50.70
C GLU A 260 6.55 0.75 50.27
N ILE A 261 6.55 1.92 49.62
CA ILE A 261 5.34 2.57 49.10
C ILE A 261 4.60 1.66 48.11
N LYS A 262 5.33 0.98 47.21
CA LYS A 262 4.74 0.05 46.23
C LYS A 262 4.03 -1.15 46.90
N SER A 263 4.53 -1.58 48.05
CA SER A 263 4.02 -2.75 48.79
C SER A 263 2.94 -2.38 49.81
N SER A 264 2.84 -1.10 50.18
CA SER A 264 1.85 -0.60 51.12
C SER A 264 0.42 -0.67 50.54
N LYS A 265 -0.56 -0.95 51.41
CA LYS A 265 -2.00 -0.87 51.09
C LYS A 265 -2.59 0.49 51.46
N GLU A 266 -1.81 1.36 52.08
CA GLU A 266 -2.23 2.65 52.59
C GLU A 266 -2.40 3.69 51.46
N LEU A 267 -3.58 4.28 51.38
CA LEU A 267 -3.90 5.24 50.33
C LEU A 267 -3.58 6.66 50.78
N TRP A 268 -2.62 7.32 50.13
CA TRP A 268 -2.26 8.73 50.42
C TRP A 268 -3.31 9.74 49.91
N ALA A 269 -4.27 9.29 49.10
CA ALA A 269 -5.38 10.08 48.56
C ALA A 269 -6.46 9.13 48.03
N LYS A 270 -7.51 9.65 47.40
CA LYS A 270 -8.47 8.81 46.64
C LYS A 270 -7.75 7.86 45.69
N LYS A 271 -8.26 6.64 45.56
CA LYS A 271 -7.63 5.51 44.84
C LYS A 271 -7.09 5.90 43.47
N GLU A 272 -7.82 6.72 42.71
CA GLU A 272 -7.43 7.17 41.37
C GLU A 272 -6.15 8.01 41.37
N TYR A 273 -5.98 8.89 42.36
CA TYR A 273 -4.78 9.71 42.51
C TYR A 273 -3.61 8.86 43.04
N HIS A 274 -3.86 8.02 44.03
CA HIS A 274 -2.83 7.13 44.59
C HIS A 274 -2.28 6.15 43.55
N ASN A 275 -3.11 5.62 42.64
CA ASN A 275 -2.65 4.85 41.49
C ASN A 275 -1.63 5.61 40.61
N GLY A 276 -1.76 6.94 40.55
CA GLY A 276 -0.78 7.82 39.94
C GLY A 276 0.59 7.74 40.63
N LEU A 277 0.63 7.84 41.96
CA LEU A 277 1.85 7.69 42.76
C LEU A 277 2.51 6.32 42.53
N ILE A 278 1.74 5.24 42.66
CA ILE A 278 2.25 3.88 42.45
C ILE A 278 2.87 3.72 41.06
N ARG A 279 2.31 4.38 40.03
CA ARG A 279 2.91 4.39 38.69
C ARG A 279 4.28 5.09 38.67
N PHE A 280 4.41 6.28 39.27
CA PHE A 280 5.70 6.99 39.32
C PHE A 280 6.74 6.23 40.15
N VAL A 281 6.33 5.64 41.27
CA VAL A 281 7.16 4.77 42.12
C VAL A 281 7.64 3.55 41.34
N LYS A 282 6.76 2.88 40.58
CA LYS A 282 7.15 1.74 39.72
C LYS A 282 8.16 2.16 38.65
N ASN A 283 7.93 3.28 37.97
CA ASN A 283 8.86 3.80 36.96
C ASN A 283 10.24 4.10 37.56
N TYR A 284 10.26 4.70 38.76
CA TYR A 284 11.49 4.97 39.49
C TYR A 284 12.23 3.68 39.85
N ILE A 285 11.55 2.69 40.44
CA ILE A 285 12.15 1.38 40.77
C ILE A 285 12.73 0.71 39.52
N ASN A 286 11.96 0.70 38.42
CA ASN A 286 12.36 0.05 37.18
C ASN A 286 13.57 0.72 36.53
N ALA A 287 13.80 2.02 36.76
CA ALA A 287 14.94 2.75 36.22
C ALA A 287 16.30 2.33 36.82
N PHE A 288 16.31 1.44 37.81
CA PHE A 288 17.52 0.87 38.42
C PHE A 288 17.61 -0.66 38.26
N ASP A 289 16.83 -1.24 37.34
CA ASP A 289 16.90 -2.65 36.97
C ASP A 289 17.22 -2.75 35.48
N GLU A 290 18.47 -3.08 35.13
CA GLU A 290 18.95 -3.10 33.74
C GLU A 290 18.13 -4.01 32.83
N LYS A 291 17.66 -5.16 33.35
CA LYS A 291 16.84 -6.10 32.58
C LYS A 291 15.49 -5.47 32.26
N LEU A 292 14.84 -4.87 33.25
CA LEU A 292 13.57 -4.16 33.03
C LEU A 292 13.74 -2.93 32.14
N ILE A 293 14.85 -2.19 32.24
CA ILE A 293 15.13 -1.07 31.33
C ILE A 293 15.17 -1.57 29.89
N GLN A 294 15.89 -2.67 29.63
CA GLN A 294 16.00 -3.23 28.29
C GLN A 294 14.65 -3.72 27.76
N GLU A 295 13.88 -4.45 28.56
CA GLU A 295 12.50 -4.86 28.21
C GLU A 295 11.60 -3.65 27.90
N GLN A 296 11.74 -2.55 28.65
CA GLN A 296 10.98 -1.32 28.38
C GLN A 296 11.46 -0.59 27.13
N LYS A 297 12.77 -0.57 26.85
CA LYS A 297 13.30 0.00 25.60
C LYS A 297 12.76 -0.76 24.39
N GLU A 298 12.81 -2.09 24.44
CA GLU A 298 12.24 -2.95 23.39
C GLU A 298 10.75 -2.72 23.21
N TRP A 299 9.99 -2.63 24.31
CA TRP A 299 8.57 -2.30 24.26
C TRP A 299 8.30 -0.93 23.62
N ILE A 300 9.10 0.09 23.95
CA ILE A 300 9.01 1.42 23.32
C ILE A 300 9.25 1.29 21.82
N TYR A 301 10.34 0.64 21.39
CA TYR A 301 10.63 0.50 19.95
C TYR A 301 9.56 -0.29 19.20
N GLN A 302 9.01 -1.34 19.79
CA GLN A 302 7.93 -2.13 19.19
C GLN A 302 6.64 -1.31 19.02
N THR A 303 6.31 -0.46 20.00
CA THR A 303 5.07 0.32 19.99
C THR A 303 5.23 1.69 19.33
N LEU A 304 6.45 2.20 19.15
CA LEU A 304 6.73 3.53 18.59
C LEU A 304 5.97 3.84 17.29
N PRO A 305 5.91 2.93 16.29
CA PRO A 305 5.17 3.17 15.05
C PRO A 305 3.67 3.37 15.26
N GLU A 306 3.10 2.88 16.36
CA GLU A 306 1.68 3.05 16.68
C GLU A 306 1.33 4.49 17.11
N MET A 307 2.32 5.33 17.41
CA MET A 307 2.14 6.77 17.64
C MET A 307 1.87 7.54 16.34
N ASP A 308 1.95 6.85 15.21
CA ASP A 308 1.73 7.40 13.89
C ASP A 308 0.32 7.09 13.35
N PHE A 309 -0.59 8.05 13.44
CA PHE A 309 -2.02 7.78 13.27
C PHE A 309 -2.47 7.78 11.80
N HIS A 310 -2.24 6.67 11.09
CA HIS A 310 -2.72 6.46 9.72
C HIS A 310 -4.22 6.17 9.65
N ILE A 311 -4.92 6.80 8.71
CA ILE A 311 -6.33 6.47 8.40
C ILE A 311 -6.38 5.07 7.77
N LYS A 312 -7.26 4.22 8.29
CA LYS A 312 -7.46 2.84 7.82
C LYS A 312 -8.84 2.62 7.23
N ARG A 313 -9.78 3.53 7.50
CA ARG A 313 -11.17 3.45 7.05
C ARG A 313 -11.67 4.87 6.79
N LEU A 314 -12.31 5.10 5.65
CA LEU A 314 -12.89 6.38 5.29
C LEU A 314 -14.28 6.16 4.68
N LYS A 315 -15.24 7.03 5.01
CA LYS A 315 -16.57 7.01 4.37
C LYS A 315 -16.69 8.19 3.41
N VAL A 316 -16.57 7.92 2.11
CA VAL A 316 -16.65 8.93 1.05
C VAL A 316 -17.98 8.77 0.32
N TYR A 317 -18.78 9.83 0.25
CA TYR A 317 -20.15 9.82 -0.33
C TYR A 317 -21.04 8.67 0.17
N GLY A 318 -20.93 8.32 1.46
CA GLY A 318 -21.73 7.26 2.07
C GLY A 318 -21.18 5.84 1.89
N LYS A 319 -20.15 5.63 1.05
CA LYS A 319 -19.50 4.33 0.84
C LYS A 319 -18.24 4.20 1.71
N ALA A 320 -18.12 3.08 2.40
CA ALA A 320 -16.92 2.78 3.19
C ALA A 320 -15.78 2.32 2.27
N MET A 321 -14.58 2.84 2.52
CA MET A 321 -13.36 2.58 1.77
C MET A 321 -12.28 2.10 2.73
N THR A 322 -11.63 0.99 2.39
CA THR A 322 -10.58 0.32 3.18
C THR A 322 -9.58 -0.36 2.24
N GLY A 323 -8.44 -0.80 2.78
CA GLY A 323 -7.43 -1.57 2.04
C GLY A 323 -6.86 -0.81 0.84
N ARG A 324 -6.62 -1.52 -0.27
CA ARG A 324 -5.99 -0.96 -1.48
C ARG A 324 -6.76 0.22 -2.08
N LYS A 325 -8.09 0.18 -2.09
CA LYS A 325 -8.92 1.30 -2.59
C LYS A 325 -8.72 2.58 -1.78
N LEU A 326 -8.54 2.45 -0.46
CA LEU A 326 -8.23 3.60 0.39
C LEU A 326 -6.82 4.10 0.12
N GLN A 327 -5.86 3.20 -0.10
CA GLN A 327 -4.50 3.58 -0.43
C GLN A 327 -4.43 4.34 -1.76
N GLU A 328 -5.04 3.82 -2.83
CA GLU A 328 -5.13 4.48 -4.14
C GLU A 328 -5.80 5.86 -4.01
N TYR A 329 -6.92 5.94 -3.28
CA TYR A 329 -7.60 7.21 -3.01
C TYR A 329 -6.73 8.19 -2.20
N MET A 330 -5.94 7.71 -1.25
CA MET A 330 -5.05 8.57 -0.46
C MET A 330 -3.81 9.01 -1.26
N GLU A 331 -3.34 8.19 -2.20
CA GLU A 331 -2.23 8.51 -3.10
C GLU A 331 -2.65 9.58 -4.12
N ASP A 332 -3.86 9.47 -4.69
CA ASP A 332 -4.43 10.46 -5.63
C ASP A 332 -4.61 11.85 -5.01
N TYR A 333 -4.98 11.90 -3.72
CA TYR A 333 -5.16 13.15 -2.99
C TYR A 333 -3.92 13.56 -2.18
N GLY A 334 -2.89 12.72 -2.09
CA GLY A 334 -1.67 12.95 -1.33
C GLY A 334 -1.87 13.35 0.14
N SER A 335 -0.93 14.14 0.68
CA SER A 335 -1.01 14.70 2.05
C SER A 335 -2.15 15.71 2.24
N SER A 336 -2.81 16.14 1.15
CA SER A 336 -3.96 17.07 1.21
C SER A 336 -5.18 16.46 1.91
N ILE A 337 -5.32 15.12 1.88
CA ILE A 337 -6.42 14.43 2.57
C ILE A 337 -6.39 14.74 4.06
N TYR A 338 -5.20 14.70 4.67
CA TYR A 338 -5.02 14.98 6.10
C TYR A 338 -5.23 16.46 6.43
N ASN A 339 -5.04 17.37 5.47
CA ASN A 339 -5.27 18.81 5.64
C ASN A 339 -6.72 19.26 5.45
N ASN A 340 -7.61 18.35 5.07
CA ASN A 340 -8.99 18.69 4.81
C ASN A 340 -9.71 19.04 6.12
N TYR A 341 -10.28 20.27 6.21
CA TYR A 341 -11.14 20.70 7.33
C TYR A 341 -12.26 19.69 7.62
N TRP A 342 -12.69 18.94 6.61
CA TRP A 342 -13.60 17.82 6.73
C TRP A 342 -13.12 16.79 7.77
N LEU A 343 -11.88 16.30 7.72
CA LEU A 343 -11.35 15.30 8.67
C LEU A 343 -11.31 15.79 10.13
N ILE A 344 -11.12 17.10 10.36
CA ILE A 344 -11.23 17.71 11.69
C ILE A 344 -12.67 17.61 12.22
N ASN A 345 -13.68 17.70 11.34
CA ASN A 345 -15.09 17.63 11.70
C ASN A 345 -15.59 16.18 11.89
N TYR A 346 -14.99 15.18 11.23
CA TYR A 346 -15.35 13.75 11.33
C TYR A 346 -14.47 12.95 12.32
N GLY A 347 -13.61 13.59 13.11
CA GLY A 347 -12.71 12.94 14.08
C GLY A 347 -13.39 12.07 15.16
N LYS A 348 -14.73 11.98 15.18
CA LYS A 348 -15.52 11.08 16.02
C LYS A 348 -15.79 9.71 15.38
N GLU A 349 -15.51 9.53 14.08
CA GLU A 349 -15.67 8.26 13.39
C GLU A 349 -14.51 7.30 13.69
N LYS A 350 -14.72 5.99 13.51
CA LYS A 350 -13.68 4.95 13.68
C LYS A 350 -12.78 4.89 12.43
N LEU A 351 -12.05 5.97 12.17
CA LEU A 351 -11.17 6.11 11.00
C LEU A 351 -9.83 5.38 11.19
N TYR A 352 -9.43 5.14 12.43
CA TYR A 352 -8.13 4.60 12.83
C TYR A 352 -8.31 3.26 13.54
N ASP A 353 -7.30 2.39 13.45
CA ASP A 353 -7.27 1.17 14.24
C ASP A 353 -7.01 1.46 15.73
N THR A 354 -7.48 0.57 16.59
CA THR A 354 -7.17 0.63 18.02
C THR A 354 -5.78 0.08 18.26
N ASN A 355 -4.97 0.81 19.04
CA ASN A 355 -3.59 0.44 19.35
C ASN A 355 -3.21 0.90 20.78
N THR A 356 -1.93 0.90 21.14
CA THR A 356 -1.43 1.32 22.46
C THR A 356 -1.81 2.75 22.82
N TYR A 357 -1.88 3.65 21.84
CA TYR A 357 -2.04 5.09 22.02
C TYR A 357 -3.40 5.65 21.62
N THR A 358 -4.22 4.89 20.90
CA THR A 358 -5.57 5.30 20.48
C THR A 358 -6.59 4.17 20.63
N ASN A 359 -7.85 4.50 20.88
CA ASN A 359 -8.97 3.56 20.81
C ASN A 359 -9.74 3.63 19.47
N GLY A 360 -9.10 4.17 18.43
CA GLY A 360 -9.69 4.42 17.11
C GLY A 360 -10.44 5.75 16.98
N THR A 361 -10.74 6.43 18.10
CA THR A 361 -11.50 7.70 18.11
C THR A 361 -10.92 8.76 19.07
N ASN A 362 -10.38 8.33 20.21
CA ASN A 362 -9.73 9.20 21.19
C ASN A 362 -8.33 8.69 21.53
N ILE A 363 -7.43 9.65 21.78
CA ILE A 363 -6.09 9.36 22.28
C ILE A 363 -6.11 8.85 23.73
N LYS A 364 -5.34 7.79 23.98
CA LYS A 364 -4.97 7.28 25.30
C LYS A 364 -3.84 8.14 25.90
N ASN A 365 -4.20 9.35 26.34
CA ASN A 365 -3.24 10.36 26.84
C ASN A 365 -2.23 9.84 27.88
N ILE A 366 -2.66 8.94 28.76
CA ILE A 366 -1.77 8.41 29.80
C ILE A 366 -0.67 7.55 29.17
N ALA A 367 -1.00 6.67 28.23
CA ALA A 367 -0.01 5.82 27.55
C ALA A 367 0.99 6.65 26.74
N PHE A 368 0.49 7.63 25.98
CA PHE A 368 1.32 8.53 25.18
C PHE A 368 2.28 9.34 26.06
N LYS A 369 1.76 9.95 27.14
CA LYS A 369 2.56 10.71 28.10
C LYS A 369 3.62 9.84 28.77
N ASN A 370 3.27 8.63 29.20
CA ASN A 370 4.20 7.73 29.88
C ASN A 370 5.35 7.33 28.96
N THR A 371 5.06 6.97 27.70
CA THR A 371 6.08 6.61 26.72
C THR A 371 7.06 7.76 26.52
N LEU A 372 6.56 8.98 26.30
CA LEU A 372 7.42 10.15 26.15
C LEU A 372 8.25 10.46 27.41
N GLN A 373 7.70 10.24 28.60
CA GLN A 373 8.45 10.40 29.86
C GLN A 373 9.52 9.32 30.03
N MET A 374 9.26 8.07 29.61
CA MET A 374 10.21 6.97 29.65
C MET A 374 11.34 7.16 28.63
N VAL A 375 11.02 7.58 27.40
CA VAL A 375 12.02 7.96 26.38
C VAL A 375 12.99 9.00 26.93
N LYS A 376 12.48 10.02 27.64
CA LYS A 376 13.33 10.99 28.33
C LYS A 376 14.16 10.37 29.46
N ALA A 377 13.55 9.55 30.32
CA ALA A 377 14.21 8.98 31.48
C ALA A 377 15.32 7.98 31.11
N TYR A 378 15.10 7.20 30.05
CA TYR A 378 16.05 6.21 29.53
C TYR A 378 17.01 6.78 28.49
N ASP A 379 16.85 8.06 28.16
CA ASP A 379 17.73 8.84 27.29
C ASP A 379 17.83 8.27 25.86
N ILE A 380 16.67 7.93 25.28
CA ILE A 380 16.53 7.30 23.95
C ILE A 380 16.34 8.41 22.90
N ALA A 381 17.44 9.01 22.46
CA ALA A 381 17.45 10.24 21.66
C ALA A 381 16.81 10.05 20.27
N ASP A 382 17.06 8.94 19.60
CA ASP A 382 16.44 8.55 18.33
C ASP A 382 14.91 8.40 18.45
N ALA A 383 14.42 7.69 19.47
CA ALA A 383 12.99 7.53 19.70
C ALA A 383 12.30 8.88 19.98
N LEU A 384 12.97 9.80 20.67
CA LEU A 384 12.48 11.18 20.84
C LEU A 384 12.34 11.89 19.49
N GLY A 385 13.32 11.73 18.60
CA GLY A 385 13.30 12.28 17.24
C GLY A 385 12.12 11.73 16.43
N LYS A 386 11.86 10.43 16.54
CA LYS A 386 10.71 9.78 15.91
C LYS A 386 9.37 10.28 16.46
N ILE A 387 9.25 10.44 17.79
CA ILE A 387 8.03 11.01 18.41
C ILE A 387 7.83 12.46 17.98
N ALA A 388 8.91 13.25 17.86
CA ALA A 388 8.83 14.62 17.35
C ALA A 388 8.30 14.65 15.91
N TYR A 389 8.77 13.74 15.06
CA TYR A 389 8.25 13.57 13.69
C TYR A 389 6.75 13.24 13.73
N TYR A 390 6.34 12.24 14.50
CA TYR A 390 4.92 11.88 14.60
C TYR A 390 4.06 13.02 15.10
N ILE A 391 4.53 13.83 16.05
CA ILE A 391 3.76 15.00 16.52
C ILE A 391 3.60 16.03 15.40
N ASP A 392 4.63 16.28 14.58
CA ASP A 392 4.54 17.23 13.47
C ASP A 392 3.80 16.67 12.26
N ALA A 393 3.83 15.36 12.06
CA ALA A 393 3.20 14.69 10.93
C ALA A 393 1.71 15.06 10.85
N PRO A 394 1.20 15.46 9.67
CA PRO A 394 -0.14 16.00 9.53
C PRO A 394 -1.23 15.02 10.01
N ARG A 395 -1.02 13.71 9.82
CA ARG A 395 -1.93 12.65 10.25
C ARG A 395 -2.19 12.62 11.76
N THR A 396 -1.13 12.64 12.57
CA THR A 396 -1.25 12.67 14.03
C THR A 396 -1.66 14.05 14.54
N LYS A 397 -1.06 15.13 14.02
CA LYS A 397 -1.43 16.52 14.37
C LYS A 397 -2.94 16.77 14.20
N ASN A 398 -3.51 16.35 13.08
CA ASN A 398 -4.92 16.57 12.78
C ASN A 398 -5.83 15.60 13.53
N TYR A 399 -5.38 14.39 13.85
CA TYR A 399 -6.08 13.50 14.79
C TYR A 399 -6.29 14.15 16.17
N PHE A 400 -5.24 14.76 16.74
CA PHE A 400 -5.34 15.46 18.01
C PHE A 400 -6.33 16.64 17.96
N LYS A 401 -6.29 17.41 16.86
CA LYS A 401 -7.20 18.54 16.66
C LYS A 401 -8.66 18.07 16.46
N GLY A 402 -8.88 17.08 15.60
CA GLY A 402 -10.21 16.52 15.28
C GLY A 402 -10.87 15.77 16.45
N SER A 403 -10.08 15.15 17.33
CA SER A 403 -10.58 14.54 18.58
C SER A 403 -10.86 15.57 19.70
N GLY A 404 -10.69 16.87 19.44
CA GLY A 404 -10.86 17.94 20.43
C GLY A 404 -9.77 17.94 21.52
N LYS A 405 -8.61 17.34 21.25
CA LYS A 405 -7.48 17.19 22.18
C LYS A 405 -6.29 18.11 21.87
N THR A 406 -6.54 19.26 21.23
CA THR A 406 -5.52 20.29 20.93
C THR A 406 -4.70 20.70 22.16
N GLY A 407 -5.32 20.72 23.35
CA GLY A 407 -4.60 21.00 24.60
C GLY A 407 -3.52 19.97 24.95
N ALA A 408 -3.76 18.68 24.67
CA ALA A 408 -2.79 17.61 24.88
C ALA A 408 -1.66 17.66 23.85
N TYR A 409 -2.01 17.88 22.57
CA TYR A 409 -1.04 18.13 21.50
C TYR A 409 -0.06 19.27 21.85
N ASN A 410 -0.59 20.44 22.25
CA ASN A 410 0.21 21.58 22.66
C ASN A 410 1.08 21.29 23.89
N TYR A 411 0.64 20.39 24.77
CA TYR A 411 1.45 19.93 25.90
C TYR A 411 2.63 19.08 25.43
N TYR A 412 2.41 18.07 24.58
CA TYR A 412 3.47 17.21 24.07
C TYR A 412 4.48 17.99 23.22
N GLN A 413 4.00 18.85 22.31
CA GLN A 413 4.88 19.69 21.48
C GLN A 413 5.81 20.55 22.35
N ARG A 414 5.28 21.22 23.37
CA ARG A 414 6.10 22.02 24.31
C ARG A 414 7.04 21.16 25.15
N TYR A 415 6.63 19.94 25.51
CA TYR A 415 7.45 19.03 26.31
C TYR A 415 8.66 18.55 25.51
N ILE A 416 8.45 18.07 24.28
CA ILE A 416 9.50 17.65 23.36
C ILE A 416 10.44 18.81 23.04
N ARG A 417 9.89 20.00 22.76
CA ARG A 417 10.71 21.20 22.49
C ARG A 417 11.70 21.49 23.62
N ARG A 418 11.24 21.42 24.88
CA ARG A 418 12.13 21.65 26.02
C ARG A 418 13.25 20.61 26.13
N ILE A 419 13.03 19.39 25.65
CA ILE A 419 14.07 18.36 25.61
C ILE A 419 15.06 18.67 24.50
N PHE A 420 14.58 19.01 23.29
CA PHE A 420 15.44 19.49 22.19
C PHE A 420 16.27 20.71 22.60
N ASP A 421 15.65 21.73 23.20
CA ASP A 421 16.32 22.94 23.71
C ASP A 421 17.45 22.56 24.68
N ASN A 422 17.18 21.59 25.56
CA ASN A 422 18.15 21.12 26.56
C ASN A 422 19.30 20.32 25.93
N TYR A 423 19.03 19.45 24.96
CA TYR A 423 20.08 18.75 24.22
C TYR A 423 20.93 19.73 23.42
N LYS A 424 20.31 20.65 22.67
CA LYS A 424 21.04 21.68 21.92
C LYS A 424 21.98 22.52 22.79
N ALA A 425 21.56 22.81 24.03
CA ALA A 425 22.35 23.64 24.94
C ALA A 425 23.44 22.88 25.70
N ASN A 426 23.25 21.58 25.98
CA ASN A 426 24.09 20.85 26.94
C ASN A 426 24.67 19.51 26.42
N ASP A 427 24.16 18.97 25.31
CA ASP A 427 24.52 17.65 24.77
C ASP A 427 24.32 17.60 23.25
N GLU A 428 25.33 18.06 22.52
CA GLU A 428 25.30 18.15 21.05
C GLU A 428 25.09 16.78 20.39
N THR A 429 25.70 15.71 20.91
CA THR A 429 25.59 14.37 20.34
C THR A 429 24.13 13.91 20.33
N LYS A 430 23.43 14.06 21.46
CA LYS A 430 22.00 13.72 21.53
C LYS A 430 21.14 14.63 20.67
N PHE A 431 21.48 15.92 20.59
CA PHE A 431 20.77 16.82 19.71
C PHE A 431 20.85 16.35 18.25
N ILE A 432 22.05 16.00 17.76
CA ILE A 432 22.26 15.50 16.41
C ILE A 432 21.57 14.17 16.19
N GLU A 433 21.64 13.22 17.13
CA GLU A 433 20.96 11.92 17.02
C GLU A 433 19.42 12.07 16.93
N THR A 434 18.84 12.87 17.83
CA THR A 434 17.41 13.19 17.80
C THR A 434 17.02 13.90 16.50
N ALA A 435 17.80 14.90 16.07
CA ALA A 435 17.52 15.68 14.87
C ALA A 435 17.67 14.85 13.59
N LYS A 436 18.70 14.01 13.48
CA LYS A 436 18.91 13.07 12.38
C LYS A 436 17.70 12.17 12.20
N THR A 437 17.25 11.55 13.29
CA THR A 437 16.09 10.65 13.26
C THR A 437 14.80 11.39 12.88
N TYR A 438 14.62 12.63 13.36
CA TYR A 438 13.50 13.47 12.97
C TYR A 438 13.53 13.79 11.46
N LEU A 439 14.66 14.30 10.95
CA LEU A 439 14.81 14.75 9.56
C LEU A 439 14.73 13.58 8.57
N SER A 440 15.32 12.43 8.89
CA SER A 440 15.28 11.23 8.04
C SER A 440 13.92 10.52 8.04
N SER A 441 12.98 10.92 8.91
CA SER A 441 11.65 10.29 8.99
C SER A 441 10.63 10.87 8.01
N TRP A 442 10.90 12.04 7.43
CA TRP A 442 9.98 12.71 6.50
C TRP A 442 9.98 12.06 5.13
N GLN A 443 8.79 11.93 4.53
CA GLN A 443 8.61 11.29 3.23
C GLN A 443 7.68 12.13 2.34
N LYS A 444 7.88 12.11 1.02
CA LYS A 444 6.94 12.55 -0.04
C LYS A 444 6.11 13.82 0.27
N GLU A 445 6.75 15.00 0.22
CA GLU A 445 6.13 16.34 0.37
C GLU A 445 5.19 16.49 1.59
N GLU A 446 5.51 15.83 2.69
CA GLU A 446 4.75 15.94 3.93
C GLU A 446 4.94 17.30 4.62
N ILE A 447 6.11 17.94 4.44
CA ILE A 447 6.44 19.22 5.08
C ILE A 447 5.67 20.38 4.46
N ARG A 448 5.69 20.51 3.13
CA ARG A 448 5.03 21.57 2.36
C ARG A 448 3.59 21.83 2.78
N ASN A 449 2.92 20.75 3.18
CA ASN A 449 1.50 20.72 3.49
C ASN A 449 1.21 20.81 5.00
N SER A 450 2.17 20.57 5.89
CA SER A 450 1.88 20.41 7.33
C SER A 450 2.38 21.56 8.23
N SER A 451 3.24 22.43 7.70
CA SER A 451 3.98 23.46 8.47
C SER A 451 4.51 22.92 9.81
N PRO A 452 5.50 22.01 9.78
CA PRO A 452 6.01 21.31 10.95
C PRO A 452 6.68 22.25 11.95
N TYR A 453 6.31 22.15 13.23
CA TYR A 453 6.79 23.07 14.25
C TYR A 453 8.28 22.91 14.55
N PHE A 454 8.75 21.67 14.71
CA PHE A 454 10.13 21.40 15.11
C PHE A 454 11.10 21.75 13.99
N PHE A 455 10.71 21.54 12.72
CA PHE A 455 11.54 21.88 11.58
C PHE A 455 11.89 23.37 11.53
N TYR A 456 10.86 24.24 11.51
CA TYR A 456 11.07 25.69 11.49
C TYR A 456 11.69 26.22 12.78
N HIS A 457 11.46 25.55 13.92
CA HIS A 457 12.03 26.01 15.18
C HIS A 457 13.52 25.70 15.33
N PHE A 458 13.99 24.54 14.84
CA PHE A 458 15.35 24.06 15.11
C PHE A 458 16.28 24.05 13.90
N PHE A 459 15.78 24.04 12.66
CA PHE A 459 16.61 23.83 11.46
C PHE A 459 16.54 24.98 10.45
N GLU A 460 15.52 25.84 10.53
CA GLU A 460 15.45 27.03 9.70
C GLU A 460 16.40 28.14 10.22
N GLY A 461 17.07 28.83 9.30
CA GLY A 461 17.98 29.95 9.59
C GLY A 461 19.46 29.59 9.67
N ALA A 462 20.32 30.55 9.32
CA ALA A 462 21.76 30.30 9.10
C ALA A 462 22.51 29.82 10.35
N GLU A 463 22.16 30.32 11.54
CA GLU A 463 22.77 29.90 12.82
C GLU A 463 22.49 28.43 13.13
N ASN A 464 21.28 27.96 12.81
CA ASN A 464 20.85 26.58 13.05
C ASN A 464 21.51 25.58 12.09
N SER A 465 21.91 26.02 10.90
CA SER A 465 22.62 25.19 9.93
C SER A 465 24.12 25.04 10.25
N GLN A 466 24.70 25.91 11.09
CA GLN A 466 26.14 25.90 11.33
C GLN A 466 26.65 24.64 12.02
N ILE A 467 25.90 24.14 13.00
CA ILE A 467 26.23 22.92 13.75
C ILE A 467 26.39 21.72 12.83
N TRP A 468 25.63 21.65 11.75
CA TRP A 468 25.68 20.53 10.80
C TRP A 468 26.94 20.50 9.95
N ASN A 469 27.70 21.60 9.86
CA ASN A 469 28.95 21.62 9.09
C ASN A 469 30.02 20.68 9.65
N THR A 470 29.92 20.29 10.92
CA THR A 470 30.81 19.33 11.58
C THR A 470 30.24 17.90 11.62
N HIS A 471 28.99 17.70 11.19
CA HIS A 471 28.25 16.42 11.23
C HIS A 471 27.80 15.99 9.82
N ILE A 472 28.71 16.07 8.85
CA ILE A 472 28.39 15.81 7.43
C ILE A 472 27.91 14.38 7.20
N ASP A 473 28.44 13.40 7.91
CA ASP A 473 28.03 11.99 7.79
C ASP A 473 26.57 11.80 8.23
N ASP A 474 26.12 12.50 9.27
CA ASP A 474 24.71 12.49 9.70
C ASP A 474 23.81 13.18 8.66
N VAL A 475 24.28 14.26 8.01
CA VAL A 475 23.55 14.89 6.89
C VAL A 475 23.42 13.91 5.72
N MET A 476 24.48 13.19 5.39
CA MET A 476 24.46 12.18 4.33
C MET A 476 23.54 11.01 4.68
N TYR A 477 23.48 10.61 5.95
CA TYR A 477 22.48 9.65 6.41
C TYR A 477 21.05 10.16 6.18
N ILE A 478 20.77 11.43 6.49
CA ILE A 478 19.45 12.03 6.23
C ILE A 478 19.12 11.98 4.74
N VAL A 479 20.04 12.40 3.87
CA VAL A 479 19.87 12.37 2.40
C VAL A 479 19.54 10.98 1.88
N LYS A 480 20.18 9.93 2.43
CA LYS A 480 19.95 8.53 2.03
C LYS A 480 18.60 7.97 2.48
N ASN A 481 17.92 8.59 3.47
CA ASN A 481 16.73 8.02 4.12
C ASN A 481 15.46 8.87 3.97
N THR A 482 15.58 10.15 3.62
CA THR A 482 14.43 11.04 3.37
C THR A 482 13.99 10.99 1.91
N THR A 483 12.72 11.32 1.66
CA THR A 483 12.22 11.62 0.30
C THR A 483 11.53 12.98 0.23
N ASP A 484 11.61 13.79 1.28
CA ASP A 484 10.93 15.08 1.37
C ASP A 484 11.78 16.24 0.82
N TYR A 485 11.18 17.08 -0.04
CA TYR A 485 11.87 18.14 -0.79
C TYR A 485 12.43 19.24 0.13
N GLU A 486 11.69 19.67 1.15
CA GLU A 486 12.16 20.70 2.09
C GLU A 486 13.37 20.22 2.91
N ILE A 487 13.40 18.93 3.27
CA ILE A 487 14.57 18.33 3.92
C ILE A 487 15.78 18.29 2.96
N PHE A 488 15.57 17.99 1.68
CA PHE A 488 16.65 18.03 0.69
C PHE A 488 17.21 19.44 0.49
N GLU A 489 16.38 20.49 0.42
CA GLU A 489 16.88 21.87 0.32
C GLU A 489 17.71 22.26 1.55
N PHE A 490 17.29 21.87 2.75
CA PHE A 490 18.08 22.05 3.98
C PHE A 490 19.44 21.35 3.89
N CYS A 491 19.46 20.06 3.53
CA CYS A 491 20.69 19.28 3.43
C CYS A 491 21.62 19.83 2.33
N TYR A 492 21.06 20.22 1.17
CA TYR A 492 21.82 20.80 0.06
C TYR A 492 22.52 22.10 0.46
N GLY A 493 21.85 22.96 1.25
CA GLY A 493 22.45 24.18 1.80
C GLY A 493 23.71 23.93 2.63
N ILE A 494 23.74 22.82 3.37
CA ILE A 494 24.89 22.41 4.20
C ILE A 494 25.98 21.77 3.33
N LEU A 495 25.62 20.83 2.44
CA LEU A 495 26.57 20.02 1.67
C LEU A 495 27.35 20.82 0.60
N LYS A 496 26.86 22.00 0.20
CA LYS A 496 27.54 22.88 -0.78
C LYS A 496 28.95 23.29 -0.36
N LYS A 497 29.20 23.53 0.93
CA LYS A 497 30.54 23.93 1.39
C LYS A 497 31.53 22.74 1.40
N PRO A 498 31.19 21.58 1.97
CA PRO A 498 32.00 20.35 1.85
C PRO A 498 32.28 19.91 0.41
N GLU A 499 31.33 20.06 -0.52
CA GLU A 499 31.53 19.77 -1.96
C GLU A 499 32.70 20.58 -2.51
N ASN A 500 32.69 21.90 -2.31
CA ASN A 500 33.77 22.80 -2.76
C ASN A 500 35.13 22.52 -2.09
N GLN A 501 35.14 21.74 -1.01
CA GLN A 501 36.35 21.32 -0.30
C GLN A 501 36.77 19.88 -0.65
N ASN A 502 36.18 19.28 -1.69
CA ASN A 502 36.44 17.90 -2.14
C ASN A 502 36.26 16.82 -1.04
N ARG A 503 35.43 17.07 -0.03
CA ARG A 503 35.27 16.13 1.10
C ARG A 503 34.53 14.83 0.73
N PHE A 504 33.93 14.76 -0.44
CA PHE A 504 33.17 13.61 -0.94
C PHE A 504 33.99 12.69 -1.86
N GLU A 505 35.30 12.91 -2.02
CA GLU A 505 36.14 12.07 -2.89
C GLU A 505 36.21 10.60 -2.47
N HIS A 506 35.95 10.29 -1.19
CA HIS A 506 36.00 8.93 -0.65
C HIS A 506 34.78 8.07 -1.02
N TYR A 507 33.65 8.68 -1.43
CA TYR A 507 32.45 7.94 -1.84
C TYR A 507 32.74 7.09 -3.07
N ASP A 508 32.31 5.83 -3.03
CA ASP A 508 32.48 4.94 -4.16
C ASP A 508 31.50 5.26 -5.30
N ILE A 509 31.69 4.59 -6.44
CA ILE A 509 30.87 4.84 -7.63
C ILE A 509 29.41 4.45 -7.39
N LYS A 510 29.14 3.35 -6.66
CA LYS A 510 27.77 2.86 -6.43
C LYS A 510 27.00 3.80 -5.52
N GLU A 511 27.64 4.30 -4.46
CA GLU A 511 27.05 5.29 -3.57
C GLU A 511 26.73 6.59 -4.32
N LEU A 512 27.65 7.07 -5.17
CA LEU A 512 27.41 8.28 -5.97
C LEU A 512 26.29 8.09 -7.00
N ILE A 513 26.16 6.89 -7.57
CA ILE A 513 25.03 6.53 -8.44
C ILE A 513 23.71 6.66 -7.66
N MET A 514 23.59 6.05 -6.48
CA MET A 514 22.38 6.18 -5.65
C MET A 514 22.08 7.64 -5.27
N LEU A 515 23.10 8.40 -4.86
CA LEU A 515 22.95 9.80 -4.46
C LEU A 515 22.59 10.73 -5.63
N SER A 516 22.97 10.37 -6.86
CA SER A 516 22.57 11.10 -8.06
C SER A 516 21.10 10.90 -8.46
N GLN A 517 20.36 10.00 -7.78
CA GLN A 517 18.95 9.72 -8.02
C GLN A 517 18.01 10.34 -6.99
N VAL A 518 18.51 11.10 -6.01
CA VAL A 518 17.63 11.74 -5.03
C VAL A 518 16.64 12.67 -5.75
N PRO A 519 15.36 12.75 -5.33
CA PRO A 519 14.33 13.55 -5.98
C PRO A 519 14.47 15.06 -5.68
N HIS A 520 15.68 15.59 -5.89
CA HIS A 520 16.05 16.99 -5.73
C HIS A 520 17.17 17.36 -6.71
N ASP A 521 16.80 18.01 -7.81
CA ASP A 521 17.65 18.25 -8.98
C ASP A 521 19.03 18.83 -8.69
N LYS A 522 19.11 19.84 -7.80
CA LYS A 522 20.40 20.51 -7.51
C LYS A 522 21.36 19.57 -6.79
N MET A 523 20.83 18.72 -5.93
CA MET A 523 21.61 17.77 -5.13
C MET A 523 22.02 16.57 -5.99
N ALA A 524 21.09 16.04 -6.79
CA ALA A 524 21.40 15.02 -7.80
C ALA A 524 22.57 15.47 -8.70
N ARG A 525 22.49 16.67 -9.29
CA ARG A 525 23.55 17.24 -10.14
C ARG A 525 24.89 17.44 -9.43
N MET A 526 24.87 17.74 -8.13
CA MET A 526 26.10 17.83 -7.31
C MET A 526 26.81 16.47 -7.28
N PHE A 527 26.09 15.38 -7.02
CA PHE A 527 26.68 14.04 -7.01
C PHE A 527 27.02 13.53 -8.42
N GLU A 528 26.25 13.87 -9.46
CA GLU A 528 26.61 13.59 -10.85
C GLU A 528 27.97 14.18 -11.24
N LYS A 529 28.29 15.40 -10.78
CA LYS A 529 29.61 16.04 -11.03
C LYS A 529 30.77 15.28 -10.39
N LEU A 530 30.55 14.61 -9.27
CA LEU A 530 31.55 13.79 -8.59
C LEU A 530 31.66 12.39 -9.23
N LEU A 531 30.53 11.84 -9.71
CA LEU A 531 30.45 10.56 -10.38
C LEU A 531 31.17 10.56 -11.74
N ASN A 532 30.93 11.59 -12.57
CA ASN A 532 31.41 11.65 -13.95
C ASN A 532 32.94 11.49 -14.10
N PRO A 533 33.79 12.20 -13.33
CA PRO A 533 35.24 12.00 -13.39
C PRO A 533 35.66 10.57 -13.02
N LYS A 534 35.00 9.95 -12.03
CA LYS A 534 35.31 8.59 -11.58
C LYS A 534 34.94 7.56 -12.66
N LEU A 535 33.77 7.69 -13.27
CA LEU A 535 33.39 6.85 -14.41
C LEU A 535 34.35 7.02 -15.60
N LYS A 536 34.78 8.25 -15.88
CA LYS A 536 35.77 8.53 -16.93
C LYS A 536 37.15 7.97 -16.61
N ALA A 537 37.52 7.80 -15.35
CA ALA A 537 38.80 7.22 -14.94
C ALA A 537 38.82 5.67 -15.07
N LEU A 538 37.66 5.01 -15.04
CA LEU A 538 37.59 3.55 -15.20
C LEU A 538 38.12 3.10 -16.57
N THR A 539 39.03 2.13 -16.55
CA THR A 539 39.62 1.51 -17.75
C THR A 539 39.15 0.08 -17.96
N THR A 540 38.60 -0.56 -16.93
CA THR A 540 38.05 -1.92 -16.97
C THR A 540 36.54 -1.88 -16.83
N PHE A 541 35.86 -2.75 -17.57
CA PHE A 541 34.41 -2.88 -17.47
C PHE A 541 34.00 -3.59 -16.17
N ASP A 542 33.07 -2.99 -15.46
CA ASP A 542 32.37 -3.53 -14.28
C ASP A 542 30.88 -3.59 -14.59
N ALA A 543 30.34 -4.81 -14.58
CA ALA A 543 28.95 -5.08 -14.93
C ALA A 543 27.96 -4.57 -13.88
N GLU A 544 28.31 -4.59 -12.59
CA GLU A 544 27.41 -4.16 -11.51
C GLU A 544 27.23 -2.63 -11.55
N ILE A 545 28.33 -1.91 -11.78
CA ILE A 545 28.27 -0.45 -12.02
C ILE A 545 27.39 -0.16 -13.24
N MET A 546 27.60 -0.89 -14.34
CA MET A 546 26.83 -0.67 -15.57
C MET A 546 25.34 -0.98 -15.38
N LEU A 547 24.98 -2.09 -14.73
CA LEU A 547 23.58 -2.45 -14.43
C LEU A 547 22.87 -1.35 -13.64
N THR A 548 23.56 -0.82 -12.63
CA THR A 548 23.01 0.27 -11.79
C THR A 548 22.82 1.55 -12.62
N LEU A 549 23.76 1.86 -13.52
CA LEU A 549 23.65 3.00 -14.45
C LEU A 549 22.57 2.81 -15.53
N MET A 550 22.34 1.58 -15.98
CA MET A 550 21.32 1.27 -16.98
C MET A 550 19.92 1.53 -16.44
N ASN A 551 19.69 1.25 -15.16
CA ASN A 551 18.38 1.43 -14.52
C ASN A 551 18.04 2.89 -14.17
N MET A 552 18.88 3.87 -14.53
CA MET A 552 18.65 5.27 -14.17
C MET A 552 17.73 5.97 -15.16
N GLU A 553 16.88 6.88 -14.69
CA GLU A 553 16.03 7.71 -15.55
C GLU A 553 16.79 8.86 -16.23
N SER A 554 17.82 9.42 -15.57
CA SER A 554 18.59 10.60 -16.05
C SER A 554 19.22 10.35 -17.43
N GLU A 555 18.86 11.17 -18.42
CA GLU A 555 19.39 11.09 -19.78
C GLU A 555 20.91 11.33 -19.83
N VAL A 556 21.42 12.20 -18.96
CA VAL A 556 22.86 12.51 -18.86
C VAL A 556 23.63 11.28 -18.39
N LEU A 557 23.11 10.58 -17.38
CA LEU A 557 23.73 9.37 -16.85
C LEU A 557 23.59 8.20 -17.82
N GLN A 558 22.45 8.05 -18.51
CA GLN A 558 22.28 7.06 -19.58
C GLN A 558 23.30 7.27 -20.70
N LYS A 559 23.55 8.52 -21.12
CA LYS A 559 24.58 8.83 -22.12
C LYS A 559 25.98 8.48 -21.60
N THR A 560 26.28 8.84 -20.35
CA THR A 560 27.55 8.54 -19.70
C THR A 560 27.79 7.03 -19.58
N ALA A 561 26.74 6.27 -19.30
CA ALA A 561 26.77 4.80 -19.24
C ALA A 561 27.06 4.18 -20.62
N LYS A 562 26.45 4.69 -21.69
CA LYS A 562 26.77 4.27 -23.08
C LYS A 562 28.24 4.55 -23.42
N GLU A 563 28.75 5.75 -23.08
CA GLU A 563 30.15 6.11 -23.30
C GLU A 563 31.10 5.20 -22.49
N TYR A 564 30.76 4.91 -21.23
CA TYR A 564 31.52 4.00 -20.37
C TYR A 564 31.58 2.57 -20.93
N PHE A 565 30.44 2.03 -21.38
CA PHE A 565 30.34 0.70 -21.99
C PHE A 565 31.22 0.59 -23.25
N ILE A 566 31.13 1.57 -24.16
CA ILE A 566 31.93 1.59 -25.39
C ILE A 566 33.42 1.71 -25.09
N LYS A 567 33.80 2.66 -24.21
CA LYS A 567 35.20 2.94 -23.86
C LYS A 567 35.90 1.71 -23.26
N THR A 568 35.20 0.97 -22.41
CA THR A 568 35.75 -0.20 -21.71
C THR A 568 35.65 -1.50 -22.51
N ASN A 569 35.16 -1.43 -23.75
CA ASN A 569 34.81 -2.60 -24.56
C ASN A 569 33.97 -3.61 -23.75
N GLY A 570 32.94 -3.09 -23.09
CA GLY A 570 32.16 -3.81 -22.10
C GLY A 570 31.52 -5.07 -22.68
N LYS A 571 31.57 -6.15 -21.90
CA LYS A 571 30.91 -7.42 -22.22
C LYS A 571 30.20 -7.93 -21.00
N PHE A 572 28.92 -8.24 -21.14
CA PHE A 572 28.13 -8.82 -20.06
C PHE A 572 28.26 -10.33 -20.04
N SER A 573 28.22 -10.91 -18.83
CA SER A 573 28.01 -12.35 -18.69
C SER A 573 26.56 -12.70 -19.08
N PRO A 574 26.29 -13.97 -19.40
CA PRO A 574 24.94 -14.45 -19.65
C PRO A 574 23.94 -14.10 -18.52
N GLU A 575 24.35 -14.22 -17.27
CA GLU A 575 23.54 -13.88 -16.09
C GLU A 575 23.22 -12.39 -16.04
N ASN A 576 24.21 -11.54 -16.32
CA ASN A 576 24.01 -10.09 -16.35
C ASN A 576 23.02 -9.67 -17.44
N ILE A 577 22.98 -10.36 -18.59
CA ILE A 577 21.96 -10.08 -19.63
C ILE A 577 20.56 -10.38 -19.11
N VAL A 578 20.39 -11.45 -18.33
CA VAL A 578 19.11 -11.75 -17.67
C VAL A 578 18.75 -10.67 -16.65
N ASP A 579 19.73 -10.14 -15.91
CA ASP A 579 19.51 -8.99 -15.02
C ASP A 579 19.06 -7.74 -15.79
N ILE A 580 19.62 -7.49 -16.98
CA ILE A 580 19.20 -6.38 -17.85
C ILE A 580 17.74 -6.55 -18.30
N LEU A 581 17.30 -7.77 -18.62
CA LEU A 581 15.90 -8.05 -18.99
C LEU A 581 14.90 -7.76 -17.87
N CYS A 582 15.37 -7.62 -16.63
CA CYS A 582 14.55 -7.26 -15.47
C CYS A 582 14.42 -5.74 -15.25
N LEU A 583 15.12 -4.90 -16.01
CA LEU A 583 15.14 -3.45 -15.81
C LEU A 583 13.92 -2.75 -16.42
N ASP A 584 13.38 -1.75 -15.72
CA ASP A 584 12.24 -0.94 -16.20
C ASP A 584 12.60 -0.10 -17.45
N THR A 585 13.91 0.11 -17.67
CA THR A 585 14.47 0.92 -18.77
C THR A 585 14.94 0.09 -19.96
N ILE A 586 14.66 -1.22 -20.00
CA ILE A 586 15.18 -2.19 -20.98
C ILE A 586 15.06 -1.74 -22.44
N GLU A 587 13.98 -1.06 -22.83
CA GLU A 587 13.79 -0.58 -24.21
C GLU A 587 14.92 0.34 -24.70
N LYS A 588 15.50 1.15 -23.80
CA LYS A 588 16.60 2.06 -24.12
C LYS A 588 17.92 1.35 -24.38
N TRP A 589 17.98 0.06 -24.06
CA TRP A 589 19.16 -0.79 -24.03
C TRP A 589 19.07 -1.98 -24.99
N TYR A 590 18.07 -2.02 -25.87
CA TYR A 590 17.88 -3.07 -26.87
C TYR A 590 19.17 -3.42 -27.64
N GLU A 591 19.88 -2.41 -28.16
CA GLU A 591 21.12 -2.63 -28.93
C GLU A 591 22.23 -3.28 -28.10
N VAL A 592 22.31 -2.98 -26.80
CA VAL A 592 23.29 -3.60 -25.90
C VAL A 592 22.94 -5.07 -25.69
N VAL A 593 21.67 -5.38 -25.43
CA VAL A 593 21.18 -6.76 -25.26
C VAL A 593 21.40 -7.56 -26.53
N LYS A 594 20.97 -7.02 -27.67
CA LYS A 594 21.14 -7.64 -29.00
C LYS A 594 22.60 -7.95 -29.30
N THR A 595 23.48 -6.97 -29.17
CA THR A 595 24.91 -7.15 -29.47
C THR A 595 25.55 -8.24 -28.61
N ASN A 596 25.17 -8.33 -27.32
CA ASN A 596 25.70 -9.37 -26.43
C ASN A 596 25.16 -10.76 -26.79
N ILE A 597 23.85 -10.90 -27.03
CA ILE A 597 23.24 -12.18 -27.43
C ILE A 597 23.79 -12.66 -28.79
N ASP A 598 24.00 -11.74 -29.74
CA ASP A 598 24.47 -12.08 -31.07
C ASP A 598 25.91 -12.65 -31.08
N VAL A 599 26.75 -12.25 -30.12
CA VAL A 599 28.15 -12.73 -30.03
C VAL A 599 28.33 -13.90 -29.05
N PHE A 600 27.28 -14.36 -28.38
CA PHE A 600 27.38 -15.51 -27.48
C PHE A 600 27.86 -16.76 -28.22
N ARG A 601 28.86 -17.40 -27.63
CA ARG A 601 29.24 -18.78 -27.97
C ARG A 601 28.20 -19.76 -27.44
N ALA A 602 28.25 -21.00 -27.91
CA ALA A 602 27.32 -22.05 -27.48
C ALA A 602 27.26 -22.21 -25.95
N GLU A 603 28.41 -22.17 -25.26
CA GLU A 603 28.48 -22.27 -23.80
C GLU A 603 27.82 -21.07 -23.10
N GLU A 604 28.05 -19.86 -23.60
CA GLU A 604 27.50 -18.62 -23.06
C GLU A 604 25.98 -18.57 -23.26
N TYR A 605 25.51 -19.01 -24.42
CA TYR A 605 24.08 -19.12 -24.71
C TYR A 605 23.38 -20.14 -23.78
N ILE A 606 24.01 -21.30 -23.52
CA ILE A 606 23.49 -22.30 -22.57
C ILE A 606 23.45 -21.76 -21.14
N ALA A 607 24.43 -20.97 -20.73
CA ALA A 607 24.40 -20.29 -19.44
C ALA A 607 23.27 -19.25 -19.37
N PHE A 608 23.07 -18.48 -20.45
CA PHE A 608 21.99 -17.49 -20.58
C PHE A 608 20.63 -18.15 -20.41
N THR A 609 20.38 -19.25 -21.13
CA THR A 609 19.09 -19.96 -21.04
C THR A 609 18.81 -20.45 -19.62
N LYS A 610 19.83 -20.95 -18.91
CA LYS A 610 19.69 -21.42 -17.52
C LYS A 610 19.40 -20.27 -16.57
N ALA A 611 20.12 -19.16 -16.69
CA ALA A 611 19.90 -17.97 -15.89
C ALA A 611 18.49 -17.40 -16.11
N LEU A 612 18.00 -17.43 -17.35
CA LEU A 612 16.65 -16.97 -17.70
C LEU A 612 15.57 -17.82 -17.01
N ILE A 613 15.71 -19.15 -17.04
CA ILE A 613 14.81 -20.08 -16.33
C ILE A 613 14.84 -19.83 -14.82
N ALA A 614 16.02 -19.63 -14.23
CA ALA A 614 16.17 -19.38 -12.80
C ALA A 614 15.39 -18.14 -12.31
N LYS A 615 15.10 -17.18 -13.21
CA LYS A 615 14.27 -15.99 -12.92
C LYS A 615 12.81 -16.10 -13.37
N SER A 616 12.30 -17.30 -13.67
CA SER A 616 10.93 -17.47 -14.18
C SER A 616 9.86 -16.85 -13.26
N GLU A 617 10.00 -16.96 -11.93
CA GLU A 617 9.06 -16.37 -10.96
C GLU A 617 8.98 -14.84 -11.07
N TYR A 618 10.12 -14.17 -11.29
CA TYR A 618 10.17 -12.73 -11.48
C TYR A 618 9.37 -12.33 -12.72
N PHE A 619 9.58 -13.01 -13.85
CA PHE A 619 8.90 -12.69 -15.10
C PHE A 619 7.40 -12.99 -15.06
N ILE A 620 6.96 -13.97 -14.26
CA ILE A 620 5.53 -14.22 -14.01
C ILE A 620 4.91 -13.02 -13.27
N ALA A 621 5.54 -12.56 -12.19
CA ALA A 621 5.05 -11.42 -11.42
C ALA A 621 5.07 -10.12 -12.25
N MET A 622 6.09 -9.96 -13.10
CA MET A 622 6.23 -8.83 -14.01
C MET A 622 5.11 -8.80 -15.06
N GLN A 623 4.76 -9.93 -15.70
CA GLN A 623 3.71 -9.99 -16.73
C GLN A 623 2.32 -9.50 -16.26
N GLU A 624 2.04 -9.54 -14.96
CA GLU A 624 0.80 -9.00 -14.37
C GLU A 624 0.79 -7.46 -14.31
N GLN A 625 1.96 -6.82 -14.38
CA GLN A 625 2.17 -5.37 -14.27
C GLN A 625 2.58 -4.74 -15.60
N GLN A 626 3.51 -5.36 -16.33
CA GLN A 626 4.08 -4.88 -17.59
C GLN A 626 4.64 -6.05 -18.44
N LYS A 627 4.36 -6.06 -19.75
CA LYS A 627 4.93 -7.06 -20.67
C LYS A 627 6.33 -6.66 -21.12
N LEU A 628 7.19 -7.66 -21.35
CA LEU A 628 8.50 -7.44 -21.99
C LEU A 628 8.29 -6.90 -23.41
N PRO A 629 9.11 -5.94 -23.88
CA PRO A 629 8.98 -5.38 -25.23
C PRO A 629 9.06 -6.46 -26.33
N GLU A 630 8.21 -6.35 -27.35
CA GLU A 630 8.07 -7.37 -28.41
C GLU A 630 9.39 -7.62 -29.16
N ASN A 631 10.15 -6.56 -29.45
CA ASN A 631 11.47 -6.68 -30.10
C ASN A 631 12.49 -7.49 -29.27
N ILE A 632 12.42 -7.42 -27.94
CA ILE A 632 13.27 -8.22 -27.04
C ILE A 632 12.79 -9.68 -27.03
N VAL A 633 11.48 -9.91 -27.01
CA VAL A 633 10.90 -11.26 -27.09
C VAL A 633 11.32 -11.95 -28.39
N GLU A 634 11.19 -11.28 -29.53
CA GLU A 634 11.62 -11.81 -30.82
C GLU A 634 13.13 -12.10 -30.86
N LEU A 635 13.95 -11.22 -30.29
CA LEU A 635 15.40 -11.43 -30.18
C LEU A 635 15.73 -12.72 -29.42
N ILE A 636 15.07 -12.95 -28.27
CA ILE A 636 15.27 -14.16 -27.45
C ILE A 636 14.82 -15.40 -28.22
N GLN A 637 13.66 -15.35 -28.88
CA GLN A 637 13.14 -16.49 -29.66
C GLN A 637 14.06 -16.86 -30.83
N ASN A 638 14.56 -15.86 -31.57
CA ASN A 638 15.44 -16.08 -32.72
C ASN A 638 16.86 -16.54 -32.29
N SER A 639 17.30 -16.20 -31.08
CA SER A 639 18.61 -16.59 -30.57
C SER A 639 18.81 -18.10 -30.39
N VAL A 640 17.74 -18.90 -30.44
CA VAL A 640 17.82 -20.38 -30.42
C VAL A 640 18.70 -20.93 -31.55
N GLU A 641 18.79 -20.22 -32.68
CA GLU A 641 19.67 -20.60 -33.80
C GLU A 641 21.16 -20.67 -33.42
N LYS A 642 21.59 -20.03 -32.32
CA LYS A 642 22.96 -20.13 -31.80
C LYS A 642 23.32 -21.56 -31.40
N LEU A 643 22.33 -22.39 -31.08
CA LEU A 643 22.55 -23.80 -30.78
C LEU A 643 23.06 -24.57 -31.99
N GLN A 644 22.93 -24.10 -33.23
CA GLN A 644 23.48 -24.81 -34.40
C GLN A 644 24.98 -25.11 -34.25
N TYR A 645 25.73 -24.20 -33.61
CA TYR A 645 27.17 -24.31 -33.35
C TYR A 645 27.54 -25.09 -32.08
N ALA A 646 26.56 -25.50 -31.27
CA ALA A 646 26.80 -26.30 -30.08
C ALA A 646 27.12 -27.76 -30.42
N THR A 647 27.94 -28.39 -29.58
CA THR A 647 28.22 -29.83 -29.68
C THR A 647 26.97 -30.67 -29.42
N MET A 648 26.94 -31.90 -29.92
CA MET A 648 25.78 -32.80 -29.72
C MET A 648 25.49 -33.05 -28.24
N ALA A 649 26.53 -33.25 -27.42
CA ALA A 649 26.38 -33.45 -25.98
C ALA A 649 25.77 -32.23 -25.26
N GLN A 650 26.15 -31.02 -25.68
CA GLN A 650 25.57 -29.79 -25.16
C GLN A 650 24.08 -29.64 -25.52
N LYS A 651 23.72 -29.95 -26.78
CA LYS A 651 22.32 -29.93 -27.26
C LYS A 651 21.47 -30.94 -26.51
N GLN A 652 21.94 -32.18 -26.39
CA GLN A 652 21.24 -33.25 -25.67
C GLN A 652 20.97 -32.84 -24.21
N LYS A 653 21.99 -32.42 -23.47
CA LYS A 653 21.82 -32.00 -22.07
C LYS A 653 20.86 -30.82 -21.94
N LEU A 654 20.88 -29.88 -22.88
CA LEU A 654 19.97 -28.74 -22.87
C LEU A 654 18.52 -29.19 -23.09
N ILE A 655 18.30 -30.06 -24.07
CA ILE A 655 17.00 -30.66 -24.39
C ILE A 655 16.43 -31.42 -23.20
N GLU A 656 17.24 -32.23 -22.51
CA GLU A 656 16.84 -32.93 -21.27
C GLU A 656 16.33 -31.95 -20.21
N ASN A 657 17.08 -30.87 -19.91
CA ASN A 657 16.67 -29.88 -18.92
C ASN A 657 15.37 -29.13 -19.30
N PHE A 658 15.19 -28.82 -20.59
CA PHE A 658 14.00 -28.11 -21.06
C PHE A 658 12.78 -29.01 -21.19
N ALA A 659 12.96 -30.30 -21.47
CA ALA A 659 11.90 -31.29 -21.38
C ALA A 659 11.37 -31.39 -19.94
N ASP A 660 12.26 -31.49 -18.96
CA ASP A 660 11.90 -31.49 -17.53
C ASP A 660 11.13 -30.22 -17.14
N LEU A 661 11.57 -29.06 -17.62
CA LEU A 661 10.89 -27.78 -17.38
C LEU A 661 9.46 -27.79 -17.93
N ILE A 662 9.26 -28.23 -19.17
CA ILE A 662 7.93 -28.29 -19.81
C ILE A 662 7.01 -29.29 -19.10
N LEU A 663 7.56 -30.45 -18.69
CA LEU A 663 6.84 -31.50 -17.98
C LEU A 663 6.47 -31.12 -16.54
N SER A 664 7.18 -30.16 -15.93
CA SER A 664 6.88 -29.68 -14.59
C SER A 664 5.54 -28.95 -14.50
N ASP A 665 4.90 -29.04 -13.33
CA ASP A 665 3.70 -28.26 -12.99
C ASP A 665 3.98 -26.76 -12.80
N ALA A 666 5.23 -26.33 -12.93
CA ALA A 666 5.61 -24.93 -12.79
C ALA A 666 4.95 -24.08 -13.90
N LYS A 667 4.43 -22.92 -13.49
CA LYS A 667 4.02 -21.88 -14.42
C LYS A 667 5.27 -21.32 -15.09
N ILE A 668 5.22 -21.13 -16.41
CA ILE A 668 6.34 -20.62 -17.22
C ILE A 668 5.82 -19.42 -18.00
N PRO A 669 6.53 -18.28 -18.03
CA PRO A 669 6.19 -17.16 -18.91
C PRO A 669 6.13 -17.58 -20.38
N ASP A 670 5.15 -17.07 -21.13
CA ASP A 670 4.92 -17.47 -22.53
C ASP A 670 6.17 -17.39 -23.42
N PHE A 671 6.97 -16.31 -23.30
CA PHE A 671 8.19 -16.17 -24.12
C PHE A 671 9.29 -17.17 -23.75
N ILE A 672 9.39 -17.58 -22.47
CA ILE A 672 10.32 -18.63 -22.03
C ILE A 672 9.82 -19.99 -22.54
N TYR A 673 8.50 -20.20 -22.54
CA TYR A 673 7.90 -21.39 -23.12
C TYR A 673 8.20 -21.50 -24.62
N ASP A 674 8.03 -20.42 -25.38
CA ASP A 674 8.30 -20.41 -26.82
C ASP A 674 9.77 -20.67 -27.13
N MET A 675 10.68 -20.13 -26.30
CA MET A 675 12.11 -20.45 -26.35
C MET A 675 12.37 -21.93 -26.03
N ALA A 676 11.73 -22.48 -25.00
CA ALA A 676 11.85 -23.88 -24.59
C ALA A 676 11.41 -24.84 -25.69
N GLU A 677 10.25 -24.58 -26.31
CA GLU A 677 9.78 -25.33 -27.49
C GLU A 677 10.77 -25.21 -28.66
N GLY A 678 11.30 -24.00 -28.86
CA GLY A 678 12.34 -23.74 -29.84
C GLY A 678 13.58 -24.62 -29.67
N ILE A 679 14.00 -24.82 -28.42
CA ILE A 679 15.15 -25.64 -28.03
C ILE A 679 14.84 -27.13 -28.16
N LEU A 680 13.65 -27.56 -27.72
CA LEU A 680 13.21 -28.96 -27.78
C LEU A 680 13.22 -29.48 -29.23
N PHE A 681 12.86 -28.62 -30.18
CA PHE A 681 12.81 -28.93 -31.61
C PHE A 681 13.89 -28.23 -32.44
N CYS A 682 15.08 -28.04 -31.85
CA CYS A 682 16.19 -27.36 -32.55
C CYS A 682 16.93 -28.26 -33.56
N MET A 683 16.61 -29.55 -33.65
CA MET A 683 17.27 -30.53 -34.51
C MET A 683 16.28 -31.29 -35.40
N PRO A 684 16.75 -31.90 -36.50
CA PRO A 684 15.91 -32.73 -37.35
C PRO A 684 15.40 -33.99 -36.63
N TYR A 685 14.27 -34.53 -37.12
CA TYR A 685 13.62 -35.73 -36.60
C TYR A 685 14.55 -36.87 -36.16
N GLU A 686 15.50 -37.29 -37.01
CA GLU A 686 16.35 -38.46 -36.73
C GLU A 686 17.25 -38.27 -35.50
N GLN A 687 17.78 -37.06 -35.30
CA GLN A 687 18.64 -36.77 -34.14
C GLN A 687 17.81 -36.65 -32.86
N LEU A 688 16.61 -36.07 -32.95
CA LEU A 688 15.70 -35.96 -31.82
C LEU A 688 15.18 -37.34 -31.38
N LYS A 689 14.94 -38.26 -32.32
CA LYS A 689 14.48 -39.61 -32.01
C LYS A 689 15.43 -40.34 -31.07
N ASP A 690 16.73 -40.24 -31.31
CA ASP A 690 17.76 -40.87 -30.48
C ASP A 690 17.85 -40.20 -29.11
N ILE A 691 17.86 -38.86 -29.07
CA ILE A 691 17.95 -38.09 -27.81
C ILE A 691 16.70 -38.31 -26.94
N PHE A 692 15.52 -38.35 -27.54
CA PHE A 692 14.28 -38.56 -26.80
C PHE A 692 14.17 -39.96 -26.21
N GLN A 693 14.98 -40.94 -26.61
CA GLN A 693 15.03 -42.24 -25.91
C GLN A 693 15.52 -42.12 -24.47
N SER A 694 16.33 -41.10 -24.12
CA SER A 694 16.83 -40.91 -22.76
C SER A 694 15.87 -40.11 -21.85
N ILE A 695 14.72 -39.65 -22.36
CA ILE A 695 13.80 -38.75 -21.65
C ILE A 695 12.46 -39.46 -21.40
N SER A 696 11.96 -39.40 -20.16
CA SER A 696 10.59 -39.84 -19.85
C SER A 696 9.61 -38.69 -20.07
N PHE A 697 8.66 -38.86 -20.99
CA PHE A 697 7.59 -37.90 -21.26
C PHE A 697 6.28 -38.24 -20.54
N GLU A 698 6.33 -38.99 -19.43
CA GLU A 698 5.16 -39.22 -18.59
C GLU A 698 4.74 -37.93 -17.88
N HIS A 699 3.45 -37.60 -17.91
CA HIS A 699 2.95 -36.35 -17.34
C HIS A 699 1.55 -36.47 -16.75
N GLY A 700 1.26 -35.60 -15.78
CA GLY A 700 -0.08 -35.39 -15.22
C GLY A 700 -0.93 -34.45 -16.09
N VAL A 701 -1.68 -33.55 -15.44
CA VAL A 701 -2.53 -32.57 -16.12
C VAL A 701 -1.68 -31.41 -16.64
N LEU A 702 -1.50 -31.33 -17.96
CA LEU A 702 -0.80 -30.24 -18.61
C LEU A 702 -1.77 -29.22 -19.24
N THR A 703 -1.31 -27.99 -19.41
CA THR A 703 -2.01 -27.00 -20.27
C THR A 703 -2.04 -27.49 -21.71
N GLU A 704 -2.99 -27.00 -22.51
CA GLU A 704 -3.16 -27.45 -23.90
C GLU A 704 -1.89 -27.24 -24.75
N LYS A 705 -1.23 -26.09 -24.59
CA LYS A 705 0.04 -25.77 -25.26
C LYS A 705 1.14 -26.79 -24.89
N LYS A 706 1.36 -27.03 -23.59
CA LYS A 706 2.32 -28.03 -23.09
C LYS A 706 2.01 -29.44 -23.61
N ARG A 707 0.75 -29.85 -23.56
CA ARG A 707 0.27 -31.14 -24.04
C ARG A 707 0.60 -31.35 -25.52
N ASN A 708 0.41 -30.32 -26.36
CA ASN A 708 0.68 -30.41 -27.79
C ASN A 708 2.18 -30.61 -28.08
N THR A 709 3.05 -29.86 -27.41
CA THR A 709 4.51 -29.98 -27.51
C THR A 709 5.00 -31.36 -27.06
N ILE A 710 4.52 -31.85 -25.92
CA ILE A 710 4.90 -33.18 -25.41
C ILE A 710 4.37 -34.31 -26.30
N ALA A 711 3.16 -34.20 -26.84
CA ALA A 711 2.60 -35.21 -27.75
C ALA A 711 3.42 -35.36 -29.04
N VAL A 712 3.95 -34.25 -29.59
CA VAL A 712 4.89 -34.29 -30.72
C VAL A 712 6.19 -34.97 -30.32
N ALA A 713 6.75 -34.64 -29.15
CA ALA A 713 7.97 -35.27 -28.64
C ALA A 713 7.81 -36.79 -28.40
N GLN A 714 6.70 -37.21 -27.78
CA GLN A 714 6.34 -38.63 -27.58
C GLN A 714 6.20 -39.37 -28.92
N SER A 715 5.59 -38.74 -29.92
CA SER A 715 5.45 -39.33 -31.25
C SER A 715 6.80 -39.50 -31.97
N ILE A 716 7.73 -38.56 -31.79
CA ILE A 716 9.12 -38.69 -32.25
C ILE A 716 9.82 -39.84 -31.51
N GLN A 717 9.70 -39.89 -30.18
CA GLN A 717 10.31 -40.91 -29.32
C GLN A 717 9.83 -42.33 -29.69
N GLN A 718 8.52 -42.51 -29.79
CA GLN A 718 7.89 -43.82 -29.99
C GLN A 718 7.82 -44.22 -31.46
N HIS A 719 8.15 -43.29 -32.36
CA HIS A 719 7.92 -43.46 -33.79
C HIS A 719 6.47 -43.92 -34.04
N SER A 720 5.50 -43.13 -33.58
CA SER A 720 4.06 -43.44 -33.68
C SER A 720 3.26 -42.23 -34.19
N MET A 721 2.07 -42.45 -34.73
CA MET A 721 1.22 -41.36 -35.22
C MET A 721 0.50 -40.58 -34.10
N ILE A 722 0.46 -39.25 -34.22
CA ILE A 722 -0.20 -38.33 -33.28
C ILE A 722 -1.73 -38.48 -33.34
N LYS A 723 -2.41 -38.28 -32.21
CA LYS A 723 -3.88 -38.32 -32.11
C LYS A 723 -4.54 -37.13 -32.81
N ASP A 724 -5.66 -37.36 -33.50
CA ASP A 724 -6.40 -36.33 -34.26
C ASP A 724 -6.72 -35.07 -33.44
N SER A 725 -7.15 -35.23 -32.19
CA SER A 725 -7.46 -34.09 -31.31
C SER A 725 -6.25 -33.19 -31.02
N VAL A 726 -5.05 -33.77 -30.98
CA VAL A 726 -3.80 -33.02 -30.81
C VAL A 726 -3.39 -32.35 -32.12
N ILE A 727 -3.56 -33.02 -33.26
CA ILE A 727 -3.27 -32.44 -34.57
C ILE A 727 -4.15 -31.20 -34.80
N LEU A 728 -5.46 -31.30 -34.54
CA LEU A 728 -6.38 -30.14 -34.62
C LEU A 728 -5.92 -28.99 -33.73
N SER A 729 -5.59 -29.30 -32.47
CA SER A 729 -5.13 -28.28 -31.51
C SER A 729 -3.81 -27.61 -31.95
N ILE A 730 -2.86 -28.37 -32.49
CA ILE A 730 -1.61 -27.80 -33.03
C ILE A 730 -1.87 -26.90 -34.24
N LEU A 731 -2.81 -27.26 -35.12
CA LEU A 731 -3.13 -26.46 -36.30
C LEU A 731 -3.86 -25.15 -35.94
N ASP A 732 -4.58 -25.12 -34.82
CA ASP A 732 -5.32 -23.96 -34.35
C ASP A 732 -4.43 -22.98 -33.55
N ILE A 733 -3.67 -23.50 -32.58
CA ILE A 733 -2.91 -22.65 -31.62
C ILE A 733 -1.40 -22.92 -31.58
N GLY A 734 -0.88 -23.84 -32.40
CA GLY A 734 0.53 -24.23 -32.39
C GLY A 734 1.46 -23.19 -33.03
N SER A 735 2.71 -23.15 -32.58
CA SER A 735 3.72 -22.31 -33.22
C SER A 735 4.10 -22.84 -34.60
N ALA A 736 4.66 -21.99 -35.46
CA ALA A 736 5.18 -22.40 -36.76
C ALA A 736 6.21 -23.55 -36.66
N ARG A 737 7.01 -23.58 -35.58
CA ARG A 737 8.01 -24.63 -35.35
C ARG A 737 7.36 -25.94 -34.93
N LEU A 738 6.34 -25.88 -34.07
CA LEU A 738 5.57 -27.06 -33.69
C LEU A 738 4.81 -27.66 -34.89
N VAL A 739 4.21 -26.83 -35.73
CA VAL A 739 3.56 -27.24 -36.99
C VAL A 739 4.56 -27.85 -37.97
N LYS A 740 5.77 -27.27 -38.07
CA LYS A 740 6.85 -27.85 -38.88
C LYS A 740 7.24 -29.25 -38.37
N MET A 741 7.42 -29.42 -37.06
CA MET A 741 7.76 -30.73 -36.49
C MET A 741 6.64 -31.75 -36.61
N LEU A 742 5.39 -31.34 -36.41
CA LEU A 742 4.21 -32.14 -36.71
C LEU A 742 4.24 -32.62 -38.17
N THR A 743 4.61 -31.75 -39.10
CA THR A 743 4.75 -32.10 -40.53
C THR A 743 5.83 -33.16 -40.75
N GLU A 744 7.01 -33.00 -40.14
CA GLU A 744 8.09 -34.00 -40.23
C GLU A 744 7.67 -35.35 -39.65
N VAL A 745 6.99 -35.36 -38.50
CA VAL A 745 6.44 -36.58 -37.88
C VAL A 745 5.48 -37.29 -38.82
N ILE A 746 4.50 -36.56 -39.38
CA ILE A 746 3.49 -37.11 -40.27
C ILE A 746 4.13 -37.66 -41.55
N GLN A 747 5.13 -36.97 -42.09
CA GLN A 747 5.89 -37.45 -43.26
C GLN A 747 6.64 -38.76 -42.97
N LYS A 748 7.20 -38.91 -41.77
CA LYS A 748 7.87 -40.16 -41.36
C LYS A 748 6.88 -41.30 -41.12
N GLN A 749 5.63 -40.99 -40.77
CA GLN A 749 4.56 -41.95 -40.49
C GLN A 749 3.53 -42.09 -41.61
N GLN A 750 3.90 -41.78 -42.86
CA GLN A 750 2.99 -41.84 -44.00
C GLN A 750 2.28 -43.18 -44.19
N GLN A 751 2.94 -44.29 -43.82
CA GLN A 751 2.34 -45.63 -43.95
C GLN A 751 1.18 -45.84 -42.97
N GLU A 752 1.27 -45.33 -41.73
CA GLU A 752 0.18 -45.44 -40.75
C GLU A 752 -1.07 -44.65 -41.18
N LEU A 753 -0.90 -43.59 -41.98
CA LEU A 753 -2.02 -42.79 -42.47
C LEU A 753 -2.99 -43.59 -43.34
N ILE A 754 -2.52 -44.65 -44.02
CA ILE A 754 -3.35 -45.47 -44.90
C ILE A 754 -4.54 -46.08 -44.13
N GLU A 755 -4.33 -46.41 -42.85
CA GLU A 755 -5.36 -46.99 -41.98
C GLU A 755 -6.17 -45.94 -41.19
N LYS A 756 -5.88 -44.63 -41.37
CA LYS A 756 -6.46 -43.54 -40.59
C LYS A 756 -7.20 -42.51 -41.47
N PRO A 757 -8.40 -42.85 -41.98
CA PRO A 757 -9.14 -41.99 -42.90
C PRO A 757 -9.55 -40.64 -42.28
N ASN A 758 -9.87 -40.61 -40.98
CA ASN A 758 -10.21 -39.36 -40.28
C ASN A 758 -9.00 -38.42 -40.18
N THR A 759 -7.84 -38.95 -39.84
CA THR A 759 -6.60 -38.18 -39.79
C THR A 759 -6.24 -37.66 -41.18
N LEU A 760 -6.35 -38.49 -42.22
CA LEU A 760 -6.13 -38.04 -43.59
C LEU A 760 -7.09 -36.92 -44.00
N LEU A 761 -8.37 -37.04 -43.68
CA LEU A 761 -9.36 -36.00 -43.98
C LEU A 761 -8.95 -34.68 -43.32
N LEU A 762 -8.60 -34.71 -42.04
CA LEU A 762 -8.08 -33.54 -41.31
C LEU A 762 -6.89 -32.91 -42.04
N LEU A 763 -5.95 -33.71 -42.53
CA LEU A 763 -4.79 -33.21 -43.28
C LEU A 763 -5.18 -32.63 -44.65
N PHE A 764 -6.25 -33.07 -45.29
CA PHE A 764 -6.80 -32.45 -46.50
C PHE A 764 -7.50 -31.12 -46.21
N GLU A 765 -8.16 -31.02 -45.06
CA GLU A 765 -8.96 -29.86 -44.64
C GLU A 765 -8.10 -28.72 -44.06
N CYS A 766 -6.86 -29.00 -43.65
CA CYS A 766 -5.97 -27.99 -43.08
C CYS A 766 -5.36 -27.04 -44.12
N ASN A 767 -4.90 -25.87 -43.66
CA ASN A 767 -4.25 -24.85 -44.50
C ASN A 767 -2.73 -25.03 -44.65
N VAL A 768 -2.16 -26.14 -44.18
CA VAL A 768 -0.72 -26.40 -44.24
C VAL A 768 -0.39 -27.19 -45.49
N TYR A 769 0.15 -26.50 -46.49
CA TYR A 769 0.44 -27.05 -47.81
C TYR A 769 1.21 -28.38 -47.77
N ALA A 770 2.26 -28.49 -46.95
CA ALA A 770 3.08 -29.70 -46.85
C ALA A 770 2.32 -30.90 -46.28
N LEU A 771 1.36 -30.67 -45.37
CA LEU A 771 0.48 -31.72 -44.84
C LEU A 771 -0.54 -32.14 -45.90
N ASN A 772 -1.12 -31.19 -46.64
CA ASN A 772 -2.02 -31.51 -47.75
C ASN A 772 -1.30 -32.37 -48.80
N GLN A 773 -0.08 -32.00 -49.23
CA GLN A 773 0.71 -32.77 -50.19
C GLN A 773 1.02 -34.18 -49.70
N THR A 774 1.31 -34.33 -48.41
CA THR A 774 1.53 -35.64 -47.78
C THR A 774 0.25 -36.49 -47.85
N ALA A 775 -0.91 -35.92 -47.50
CA ALA A 775 -2.19 -36.61 -47.56
C ALA A 775 -2.59 -37.00 -49.00
N GLN A 776 -2.33 -36.11 -49.97
CA GLN A 776 -2.52 -36.36 -51.40
C GLN A 776 -1.69 -37.55 -51.88
N THR A 777 -0.40 -37.55 -51.55
CA THR A 777 0.53 -38.64 -51.91
C THR A 777 0.09 -39.97 -51.32
N VAL A 778 -0.31 -39.99 -50.03
CA VAL A 778 -0.80 -41.22 -49.39
C VAL A 778 -2.09 -41.70 -50.06
N PHE A 779 -3.06 -40.81 -50.27
CA PHE A 779 -4.35 -41.13 -50.90
C PHE A 779 -4.20 -41.73 -52.31
N GLU A 780 -3.35 -41.15 -53.15
CA GLU A 780 -3.15 -41.64 -54.52
C GLU A 780 -2.54 -43.05 -54.56
N ASN A 781 -1.65 -43.35 -53.60
CA ASN A 781 -0.94 -44.62 -53.48
C ASN A 781 -1.71 -45.69 -52.69
N MET A 782 -2.94 -45.40 -52.22
CA MET A 782 -3.77 -46.39 -51.53
C MET A 782 -4.21 -47.52 -52.45
N GLU A 783 -4.36 -48.72 -51.88
CA GLU A 783 -5.06 -49.83 -52.51
C GLU A 783 -6.50 -49.44 -52.87
N GLN A 784 -6.99 -49.94 -54.01
CA GLN A 784 -8.24 -49.51 -54.64
C GLN A 784 -9.43 -49.44 -53.67
N GLN A 785 -9.66 -50.47 -52.86
CA GLN A 785 -10.81 -50.51 -51.95
C GLN A 785 -10.74 -49.44 -50.84
N LYS A 786 -9.54 -49.15 -50.31
CA LYS A 786 -9.34 -48.12 -49.29
C LYS A 786 -9.39 -46.73 -49.91
N ARG A 787 -8.81 -46.59 -51.10
CA ARG A 787 -8.84 -45.36 -51.90
C ARG A 787 -10.26 -44.93 -52.21
N GLU A 788 -11.11 -45.85 -52.68
CA GLU A 788 -12.52 -45.56 -52.98
C GLU A 788 -13.29 -45.08 -51.74
N LYS A 789 -13.07 -45.72 -50.58
CA LYS A 789 -13.66 -45.28 -49.30
C LYS A 789 -13.20 -43.88 -48.92
N MET A 790 -11.90 -43.62 -48.99
CA MET A 790 -11.34 -42.30 -48.67
C MET A 790 -11.82 -41.23 -49.64
N HIS A 791 -11.96 -41.57 -50.93
CA HIS A 791 -12.43 -40.66 -51.97
C HIS A 791 -13.87 -40.22 -51.71
N MET A 792 -14.74 -41.13 -51.27
CA MET A 792 -16.09 -40.77 -50.81
C MET A 792 -16.06 -39.83 -49.61
N ILE A 793 -15.17 -40.05 -48.65
CA ILE A 793 -15.00 -39.17 -47.48
C ILE A 793 -14.56 -37.76 -47.90
N LEU A 794 -13.65 -37.64 -48.87
CA LEU A 794 -13.22 -36.34 -49.40
C LEU A 794 -14.36 -35.58 -50.09
N LEU A 795 -15.20 -36.28 -50.86
CA LEU A 795 -16.35 -35.67 -51.53
C LEU A 795 -17.41 -35.16 -50.54
N ASP A 796 -17.53 -35.82 -49.39
CA ASP A 796 -18.45 -35.44 -48.31
C ASP A 796 -17.90 -34.32 -47.41
N SER A 797 -16.63 -33.94 -47.57
CA SER A 797 -16.02 -32.91 -46.75
C SER A 797 -16.77 -31.58 -46.93
N PRO A 798 -17.06 -30.85 -45.84
CA PRO A 798 -17.60 -29.50 -45.94
C PRO A 798 -16.56 -28.46 -46.40
N VAL A 799 -15.28 -28.82 -46.48
CA VAL A 799 -14.18 -27.91 -46.83
C VAL A 799 -13.91 -27.93 -48.33
N GLU A 800 -13.92 -26.74 -48.94
CA GLU A 800 -13.80 -26.58 -50.39
C GLU A 800 -12.54 -27.20 -50.99
N SER A 801 -11.38 -26.98 -50.39
CA SER A 801 -10.13 -27.57 -50.88
C SER A 801 -10.17 -29.10 -50.93
N ALA A 802 -10.82 -29.74 -49.96
CA ALA A 802 -10.91 -31.19 -49.85
C ALA A 802 -11.89 -31.80 -50.88
N TYR A 803 -13.13 -31.30 -50.97
CA TYR A 803 -14.10 -31.86 -51.92
C TYR A 803 -13.73 -31.51 -53.38
N GLN A 804 -13.13 -30.35 -53.65
CA GLN A 804 -12.64 -30.00 -55.00
C GLN A 804 -11.53 -30.94 -55.45
N TYR A 805 -10.60 -31.27 -54.55
CA TYR A 805 -9.58 -32.28 -54.83
C TYR A 805 -10.21 -33.66 -55.12
N GLY A 806 -11.23 -34.04 -54.34
CA GLY A 806 -12.05 -35.22 -54.59
C GLY A 806 -12.67 -35.23 -55.99
N LEU A 807 -13.35 -34.14 -56.40
CA LEU A 807 -13.96 -34.02 -57.74
C LEU A 807 -12.91 -34.11 -58.86
N LYS A 808 -11.77 -33.44 -58.70
CA LYS A 808 -10.65 -33.51 -59.63
C LYS A 808 -10.16 -34.95 -59.83
N LYS A 809 -10.00 -35.71 -58.74
CA LYS A 809 -9.57 -37.12 -58.83
C LYS A 809 -10.65 -38.05 -59.36
N LEU A 810 -11.92 -37.72 -59.14
CA LEU A 810 -13.03 -38.45 -59.74
C LEU A 810 -13.00 -38.31 -61.28
N GLU A 811 -12.75 -37.09 -61.76
CA GLU A 811 -12.56 -36.81 -63.19
C GLU A 811 -11.34 -37.52 -63.76
N GLU A 812 -10.18 -37.40 -63.10
CA GLU A 812 -8.92 -37.99 -63.58
C GLU A 812 -8.96 -39.52 -63.65
N TRP A 813 -9.63 -40.18 -62.71
CA TRP A 813 -9.62 -41.65 -62.61
C TRP A 813 -10.79 -42.33 -63.33
N TYR A 814 -11.95 -41.68 -63.39
CA TYR A 814 -13.18 -42.32 -63.89
C TYR A 814 -13.79 -41.59 -65.09
N GLY A 815 -13.41 -40.32 -65.35
CA GLY A 815 -13.97 -39.52 -66.44
C GLY A 815 -15.49 -39.49 -66.42
N ASP A 816 -16.11 -39.88 -67.54
CA ASP A 816 -17.58 -39.94 -67.66
C ASP A 816 -18.19 -41.25 -67.11
N LYS A 817 -17.39 -42.21 -66.63
CA LYS A 817 -17.83 -43.52 -66.11
C LYS A 817 -17.70 -43.60 -64.59
N ILE A 818 -18.41 -42.72 -63.89
CA ILE A 818 -18.40 -42.66 -62.42
C ILE A 818 -19.04 -43.94 -61.83
N PRO A 819 -18.39 -44.63 -60.87
CA PRO A 819 -18.99 -45.81 -60.25
C PRO A 819 -20.28 -45.47 -59.47
N GLN A 820 -21.26 -46.37 -59.50
CA GLN A 820 -22.60 -46.17 -58.93
C GLN A 820 -22.57 -45.72 -57.46
N GLN A 821 -21.65 -46.26 -56.65
CA GLN A 821 -21.50 -45.90 -55.24
C GLN A 821 -21.19 -44.41 -55.00
N PHE A 822 -20.44 -43.77 -55.91
CA PHE A 822 -20.17 -42.34 -55.84
C PHE A 822 -21.38 -41.52 -56.26
N ILE A 823 -22.10 -41.96 -57.30
CA ILE A 823 -23.30 -41.29 -57.80
C ILE A 823 -24.38 -41.20 -56.71
N SER A 824 -24.66 -42.32 -56.04
CA SER A 824 -25.65 -42.35 -54.94
C SER A 824 -25.27 -41.38 -53.82
N ARG A 825 -23.99 -41.32 -53.46
CA ARG A 825 -23.50 -40.44 -52.39
C ARG A 825 -23.51 -38.96 -52.77
N MET A 826 -23.12 -38.64 -54.01
CA MET A 826 -23.11 -37.26 -54.53
C MET A 826 -24.52 -36.67 -54.73
N LEU A 827 -25.52 -37.51 -55.02
CA LEU A 827 -26.92 -37.08 -55.11
C LEU A 827 -27.46 -36.56 -53.77
N GLU A 828 -27.07 -37.21 -52.69
CA GLU A 828 -27.46 -36.87 -51.32
C GLU A 828 -26.65 -35.69 -50.75
N HIS A 829 -25.57 -35.30 -51.42
CA HIS A 829 -24.65 -34.25 -50.95
C HIS A 829 -25.29 -32.85 -50.92
N THR A 830 -24.96 -32.02 -49.93
CA THR A 830 -25.58 -30.68 -49.78
C THR A 830 -24.91 -29.58 -50.62
N CYS A 831 -23.64 -29.76 -51.03
CA CYS A 831 -22.89 -28.78 -51.84
C CYS A 831 -23.39 -28.71 -53.29
N ILE A 832 -23.62 -27.48 -53.76
CA ILE A 832 -24.09 -27.18 -55.13
C ILE A 832 -23.04 -27.59 -56.17
N THR A 833 -21.76 -27.35 -55.92
CA THR A 833 -20.67 -27.66 -56.87
C THR A 833 -20.55 -29.16 -57.15
N VAL A 834 -20.65 -29.98 -56.10
CA VAL A 834 -20.66 -31.45 -56.22
C VAL A 834 -21.87 -31.93 -57.04
N LYS A 835 -23.04 -31.32 -56.80
CA LYS A 835 -24.27 -31.63 -57.55
C LYS A 835 -24.23 -31.19 -59.01
N GLN A 836 -23.65 -30.03 -59.30
CA GLN A 836 -23.45 -29.54 -60.66
C GLN A 836 -22.51 -30.45 -61.44
N PHE A 837 -21.36 -30.81 -60.84
CA PHE A 837 -20.42 -31.77 -61.43
C PHE A 837 -21.12 -33.10 -61.75
N LEU A 838 -21.92 -33.65 -60.82
CA LEU A 838 -22.68 -34.86 -61.07
C LEU A 838 -23.69 -34.67 -62.22
N SER A 839 -24.44 -33.56 -62.23
CA SER A 839 -25.45 -33.30 -63.26
C SER A 839 -24.84 -33.27 -64.67
N GLU A 840 -23.71 -32.60 -64.84
CA GLU A 840 -22.98 -32.55 -66.12
C GLU A 840 -22.53 -33.94 -66.57
N LYS A 841 -22.11 -34.79 -65.64
CA LYS A 841 -21.65 -36.16 -65.93
C LYS A 841 -22.81 -37.08 -66.28
N MET A 842 -23.94 -36.95 -65.59
CA MET A 842 -25.14 -37.74 -65.88
C MET A 842 -25.76 -37.34 -67.22
N GLU A 843 -25.79 -36.05 -67.58
CA GLU A 843 -26.23 -35.61 -68.92
C GLU A 843 -25.40 -36.24 -70.05
N LYS A 844 -24.08 -36.37 -69.88
CA LYS A 844 -23.21 -37.06 -70.83
C LYS A 844 -23.43 -38.57 -70.84
N ALA A 845 -23.57 -39.20 -69.68
CA ALA A 845 -23.84 -40.63 -69.56
C ALA A 845 -25.19 -41.03 -70.19
N PHE A 846 -26.16 -40.11 -70.21
CA PHE A 846 -27.49 -40.31 -70.77
C PHE A 846 -27.59 -40.03 -72.28
N TYR A 847 -26.50 -39.64 -72.93
CA TYR A 847 -26.47 -39.41 -74.38
C TYR A 847 -26.64 -40.71 -75.19
N ASN A 848 -26.42 -41.90 -74.60
CA ASN A 848 -26.60 -43.19 -75.26
C ASN A 848 -27.40 -44.16 -74.36
N LEU A 849 -28.73 -44.03 -74.42
CA LEU A 849 -29.68 -44.68 -73.53
C LEU A 849 -29.78 -46.21 -73.70
N GLU A 850 -29.21 -46.78 -74.77
CA GLU A 850 -29.20 -48.24 -75.02
C GLU A 850 -28.29 -48.99 -74.04
N TYR A 851 -27.17 -48.39 -73.64
CA TYR A 851 -26.10 -49.05 -72.86
C TYR A 851 -26.14 -48.68 -71.38
N ILE A 852 -27.17 -47.98 -70.94
CA ILE A 852 -27.23 -47.49 -69.57
C ILE A 852 -27.78 -48.53 -68.60
N GLN A 853 -27.28 -48.53 -67.37
CA GLN A 853 -27.83 -49.38 -66.32
C GLN A 853 -29.25 -48.87 -65.96
N PRO A 854 -30.31 -49.66 -66.18
CA PRO A 854 -31.67 -49.13 -66.11
C PRO A 854 -32.07 -48.65 -64.70
N ASP A 855 -31.59 -49.30 -63.64
CA ASP A 855 -31.90 -48.90 -62.27
C ASP A 855 -31.25 -47.57 -61.88
N LEU A 856 -30.03 -47.30 -62.36
CA LEU A 856 -29.31 -46.04 -62.14
C LEU A 856 -30.05 -44.87 -62.78
N TYR A 857 -30.55 -45.05 -64.01
CA TYR A 857 -31.38 -44.04 -64.69
C TYR A 857 -32.66 -43.77 -63.90
N ILE A 858 -33.36 -44.82 -63.45
CA ILE A 858 -34.58 -44.69 -62.64
C ILE A 858 -34.29 -43.99 -61.30
N TYR A 859 -33.20 -44.35 -60.62
CA TYR A 859 -32.82 -43.75 -59.34
C TYR A 859 -32.47 -42.27 -59.49
N TYR A 860 -31.73 -41.89 -60.52
CA TYR A 860 -31.41 -40.50 -60.83
C TYR A 860 -32.67 -39.70 -61.24
N ALA A 861 -33.53 -40.28 -62.08
CA ALA A 861 -34.79 -39.67 -62.51
C ALA A 861 -35.72 -39.43 -61.31
N LYS A 862 -35.92 -40.42 -60.44
CA LYS A 862 -36.68 -40.26 -59.18
C LYS A 862 -36.08 -39.12 -58.37
N THR A 863 -34.79 -39.19 -58.07
CA THR A 863 -34.11 -38.19 -57.23
C THR A 863 -34.26 -36.77 -57.77
N LEU A 864 -34.11 -36.55 -59.09
CA LEU A 864 -34.26 -35.23 -59.69
C LEU A 864 -35.72 -34.75 -59.75
N LEU A 865 -36.64 -35.61 -60.17
CA LEU A 865 -38.01 -35.20 -60.45
C LEU A 865 -38.81 -34.87 -59.19
N TYR A 866 -38.52 -35.56 -58.08
CA TYR A 866 -39.14 -35.31 -56.78
C TYR A 866 -38.58 -34.08 -56.03
N LEU A 867 -37.50 -33.44 -56.49
CA LEU A 867 -36.99 -32.20 -55.89
C LEU A 867 -37.88 -30.96 -56.20
N PRO A 868 -37.93 -29.92 -55.34
CA PRO A 868 -38.64 -28.67 -55.65
C PRO A 868 -38.06 -27.92 -56.87
N ASN A 869 -38.84 -27.02 -57.49
CA ASN A 869 -38.66 -26.37 -58.82
C ASN A 869 -37.32 -25.67 -59.19
N LYS A 870 -36.21 -25.86 -58.46
CA LYS A 870 -34.92 -25.19 -58.74
C LYS A 870 -34.07 -25.87 -59.84
N ALA A 871 -34.47 -27.02 -60.39
CA ALA A 871 -33.71 -27.80 -61.38
C ALA A 871 -34.44 -27.98 -62.74
N THR A 872 -35.11 -26.94 -63.23
CA THR A 872 -36.07 -27.02 -64.37
C THR A 872 -35.48 -27.60 -65.66
N LYS A 873 -34.21 -27.31 -65.99
CA LYS A 873 -33.54 -27.81 -67.22
C LYS A 873 -33.22 -29.31 -67.14
N SER A 874 -32.62 -29.77 -66.04
CA SER A 874 -32.29 -31.19 -65.87
C SER A 874 -33.56 -32.05 -65.77
N LYS A 875 -34.62 -31.55 -65.14
CA LYS A 875 -35.94 -32.22 -65.16
C LYS A 875 -36.51 -32.35 -66.57
N GLU A 876 -36.40 -31.29 -67.37
CA GLU A 876 -36.88 -31.28 -68.75
C GLU A 876 -36.10 -32.24 -69.63
N TYR A 877 -34.77 -32.31 -69.47
CA TYR A 877 -33.95 -33.34 -70.10
C TYR A 877 -34.43 -34.75 -69.75
N ILE A 878 -34.64 -35.04 -68.46
CA ILE A 878 -35.13 -36.36 -68.02
C ILE A 878 -36.51 -36.69 -68.59
N TYR A 879 -37.47 -35.77 -68.55
CA TYR A 879 -38.79 -36.00 -69.14
C TYR A 879 -38.71 -36.29 -70.64
N ASN A 880 -37.82 -35.61 -71.37
CA ASN A 880 -37.63 -35.81 -72.80
C ASN A 880 -36.92 -37.14 -73.12
N SER A 881 -36.01 -37.61 -72.28
CA SER A 881 -35.27 -38.85 -72.49
C SER A 881 -36.04 -40.12 -72.08
N MET A 882 -37.15 -40.01 -71.33
CA MET A 882 -37.90 -41.19 -70.83
C MET A 882 -38.43 -42.09 -71.93
N THR A 883 -38.96 -41.48 -73.00
CA THR A 883 -39.57 -42.22 -74.11
C THR A 883 -38.52 -43.04 -74.85
N GLU A 884 -37.39 -42.42 -75.18
CA GLU A 884 -36.26 -43.08 -75.84
C GLU A 884 -35.62 -44.15 -74.92
N PHE A 885 -35.49 -43.88 -73.61
CA PHE A 885 -35.03 -44.87 -72.63
C PHE A 885 -35.93 -46.12 -72.59
N LEU A 886 -37.25 -45.94 -72.65
CA LEU A 886 -38.22 -47.06 -72.65
C LEU A 886 -38.22 -47.88 -73.95
N GLN A 887 -37.71 -47.35 -75.06
CA GLN A 887 -37.51 -48.14 -76.29
C GLN A 887 -36.44 -49.22 -76.08
N TYR A 888 -35.36 -48.91 -75.35
CA TYR A 888 -34.28 -49.85 -75.06
C TYR A 888 -34.50 -50.67 -73.78
N HIS A 889 -35.28 -50.16 -72.83
CA HIS A 889 -35.53 -50.78 -71.52
C HIS A 889 -37.03 -50.86 -71.15
N PRO A 890 -37.85 -51.59 -71.92
CA PRO A 890 -39.30 -51.64 -71.74
C PRO A 890 -39.73 -52.21 -70.39
N GLN A 891 -38.90 -53.07 -69.77
CA GLN A 891 -39.15 -53.65 -68.44
C GLN A 891 -39.29 -52.61 -67.32
N LYS A 892 -38.81 -51.37 -67.52
CA LYS A 892 -38.93 -50.27 -66.55
C LYS A 892 -40.16 -49.37 -66.74
N ARG A 893 -40.99 -49.63 -67.76
CA ARG A 893 -42.19 -48.84 -68.10
C ARG A 893 -43.10 -48.61 -66.90
N LYS A 894 -43.53 -49.69 -66.24
CA LYS A 894 -44.45 -49.61 -65.10
C LYS A 894 -43.92 -48.72 -63.97
N GLU A 895 -42.62 -48.81 -63.69
CA GLU A 895 -41.96 -48.03 -62.65
C GLU A 895 -41.87 -46.53 -63.00
N ILE A 896 -41.68 -46.19 -64.29
CA ILE A 896 -41.71 -44.80 -64.78
C ILE A 896 -43.13 -44.24 -64.75
N GLU A 897 -44.11 -45.02 -65.19
CA GLU A 897 -45.52 -44.63 -65.21
C GLU A 897 -46.07 -44.33 -63.82
N GLU A 898 -45.80 -45.22 -62.85
CA GLU A 898 -46.17 -45.00 -61.45
C GLU A 898 -45.52 -43.72 -60.89
N MET A 899 -44.23 -43.49 -61.17
CA MET A 899 -43.52 -42.26 -60.77
C MET A 899 -44.14 -41.00 -61.41
N LEU A 900 -44.47 -41.03 -62.71
CA LEU A 900 -45.05 -39.89 -63.42
C LEU A 900 -46.48 -39.59 -62.94
N LEU A 901 -47.28 -40.61 -62.65
CA LEU A 901 -48.62 -40.45 -62.09
C LEU A 901 -48.58 -39.89 -60.67
N ASP A 902 -47.66 -40.38 -59.84
CA ASP A 902 -47.46 -39.88 -58.48
C ASP A 902 -47.09 -38.38 -58.51
N ILE A 903 -46.12 -37.98 -59.34
CA ILE A 903 -45.76 -36.56 -59.53
C ILE A 903 -46.92 -35.76 -60.16
N GLY A 904 -47.64 -36.35 -61.11
CA GLY A 904 -48.81 -35.79 -61.78
C GLY A 904 -49.96 -35.48 -60.83
N SER A 905 -50.05 -36.20 -59.71
CA SER A 905 -51.06 -36.01 -58.67
C SER A 905 -50.70 -34.91 -57.65
N THR A 906 -49.50 -34.32 -57.75
CA THR A 906 -49.03 -33.30 -56.80
C THR A 906 -49.64 -31.92 -57.06
N ASN A 907 -49.72 -31.09 -56.00
CA ASN A 907 -50.23 -29.72 -56.09
C ASN A 907 -49.29 -28.71 -56.76
N VAL A 908 -48.12 -29.14 -57.27
CA VAL A 908 -47.16 -28.26 -57.96
C VAL A 908 -47.48 -28.24 -59.46
N LYS A 909 -48.34 -27.30 -59.88
CA LYS A 909 -48.95 -27.24 -61.22
C LYS A 909 -47.98 -27.50 -62.39
N ILE A 910 -46.78 -26.89 -62.37
CA ILE A 910 -45.80 -27.02 -63.46
C ILE A 910 -45.19 -28.44 -63.54
N ASN A 911 -44.95 -29.10 -62.40
CA ASN A 911 -44.40 -30.46 -62.38
C ASN A 911 -45.50 -31.48 -62.70
N ALA A 912 -46.72 -31.24 -62.21
CA ALA A 912 -47.88 -32.07 -62.52
C ALA A 912 -48.20 -32.06 -64.03
N GLU A 913 -48.25 -30.87 -64.65
CA GLU A 913 -48.46 -30.75 -66.09
C GLU A 913 -47.36 -31.47 -66.91
N ARG A 914 -46.08 -31.26 -66.58
CA ARG A 914 -44.96 -31.91 -67.29
C ARG A 914 -44.97 -33.43 -67.13
N ALA A 915 -45.23 -33.94 -65.92
CA ALA A 915 -45.28 -35.37 -65.66
C ALA A 915 -46.45 -36.06 -66.38
N LEU A 916 -47.64 -35.43 -66.40
CA LEU A 916 -48.81 -35.94 -67.10
C LEU A 916 -48.64 -35.89 -68.63
N VAL A 917 -47.96 -34.87 -69.17
CA VAL A 917 -47.62 -34.80 -70.60
C VAL A 917 -46.66 -35.93 -70.99
N ALA A 918 -45.60 -36.16 -70.21
CA ALA A 918 -44.67 -37.28 -70.45
C ALA A 918 -45.38 -38.64 -70.33
N PHE A 919 -46.25 -38.81 -69.34
CA PHE A 919 -47.07 -40.03 -69.18
C PHE A 919 -47.97 -40.28 -70.39
N ALA A 920 -48.65 -39.23 -70.87
CA ALA A 920 -49.50 -39.31 -72.06
C ALA A 920 -48.70 -39.64 -73.33
N GLN A 921 -47.47 -39.14 -73.47
CA GLN A 921 -46.58 -39.49 -74.59
C GLN A 921 -46.17 -40.97 -74.57
N ILE A 922 -45.78 -41.50 -73.40
CA ILE A 922 -45.39 -42.92 -73.22
C ILE A 922 -46.58 -43.86 -73.54
N GLN A 923 -47.79 -43.49 -73.13
CA GLN A 923 -49.02 -44.24 -73.41
C GLN A 923 -49.44 -44.18 -74.89
N LYS A 924 -49.22 -43.04 -75.57
CA LYS A 924 -49.52 -42.87 -76.99
C LYS A 924 -48.63 -43.72 -77.90
N GLU A 925 -47.35 -43.86 -77.57
CA GLU A 925 -46.44 -44.74 -78.32
C GLU A 925 -46.80 -46.23 -78.17
N GLU A 926 -47.34 -46.66 -77.03
CA GLU A 926 -47.88 -48.03 -76.83
C GLU A 926 -49.01 -48.34 -77.80
N TYR A 927 -49.92 -47.37 -77.99
CA TYR A 927 -51.03 -47.48 -78.93
C TYR A 927 -50.58 -47.56 -80.39
N THR A 928 -49.32 -47.23 -80.68
CA THR A 928 -48.73 -47.24 -82.02
C THR A 928 -47.88 -48.49 -82.29
N LEU A 929 -47.35 -49.15 -81.25
CA LEU A 929 -46.57 -50.40 -81.33
C LEU A 929 -47.42 -51.68 -81.16
N CYS A 930 -48.62 -51.60 -80.59
CA CYS A 930 -49.59 -52.71 -80.49
C CYS A 930 -50.52 -52.83 -81.71
N LYS A 931 -50.09 -52.37 -82.89
CA LYS A 931 -50.79 -52.53 -84.16
C LYS A 931 -49.95 -53.27 -85.18
#